data_AF-A0AAD7RRX6-F1
#
_entry.id   AF-A0AAD7RRX6-F1
#
_cell.length_a   1.000
_cell.length_b   1.000
_cell.length_c   1.000
_cell.angle_alpha   90.00
_cell.angle_beta   90.00
_cell.angle_gamma   90.00
#
_symmetry.space_group_name_H-M   'P 1'
#
loop_
_entity.id
_entity.type
_entity.pdbx_description
1 polymer ?
#
loop_
_entity_poly.entity_id
_entity_poly.type
_entity_poly.pdbx_seq_one_letter_code
_entity_poly.pdbx_strand_id
1 'polypeptide(L)'
;MLDSLILLCLGFCLLFFLFKTKRPKNFPPGPRPVPIFGNMLQLDLENPLNDLKKLSERYGQVYSLYIGSRPAVVLNGLQAMKEALVTQAVEFAGRPQNLMVNHMTEGKGVILLSHGPIWRDHRRFALMTLRNFGLGKQSMEERILAEVSHLTSHFEKTAGKSTDPQTLFHKATSNIICTVLFGTRYEHGDEFLQLIIRMFTENAKIVNGPWAMIYDTLPLLRSLPLPFQKAFKNAKTMTVITEDLVAQHKKSRVPGEPRDFVDCYLDEVEKRGDDDTSFNKSQLIFYLLDLHFAGTDTTSNTLLTAFLYLTTHPDVQERCQKEIDEVLGEKAQASFEDRHRMPYTQAMIHEVQRVANTVPLSVFHATTKDTQLMGYDIPKDTLIIPNLSSVLNEESQWKFPHDFNPSNFLNDEGEFVKPEAFMPFSVGPRMCLGEGLARMELFLILVTLLHRFQFIWPEDGGVPDYTPVFGVTLTPKPYKLIYPLVTCSILSALLQEPAVGAVHLLQLGLFLLEPTVLRTLALWGWDPQGPKLMSGGGTGYSPIQKIHKQSAPTSDPPFWLCLLHSLCAQGTVHQGRVQTPIQAPHSTHPLEPVPIKQIPGSQTAAFPTVPSIIQRCQKEIDEVLGEKAQASFEDRHRMPYTQAMIHKVQRVTNTVPLSLFHATTKDTQLM
;
A
#
# COMPACT_ATOMS: atom_id res chain seq x y z
N MET A 1 -25.59 61.17 -4.81
CA MET A 1 -24.95 60.92 -6.13
C MET A 1 -24.02 59.71 -6.08
N LEU A 2 -23.11 59.62 -5.10
CA LEU A 2 -22.21 58.47 -4.96
C LEU A 2 -22.98 57.14 -4.75
N ASP A 3 -23.98 57.12 -3.87
CA ASP A 3 -24.78 55.91 -3.59
C ASP A 3 -25.56 55.43 -4.83
N SER A 4 -26.15 56.35 -5.58
CA SER A 4 -26.85 56.04 -6.84
C SER A 4 -25.89 55.51 -7.90
N LEU A 5 -24.66 56.02 -7.97
CA LEU A 5 -23.63 55.53 -8.88
C LEU A 5 -23.15 54.13 -8.48
N ILE A 6 -22.98 53.87 -7.18
CA ILE A 6 -22.63 52.54 -6.65
C ILE A 6 -23.73 51.53 -6.98
N LEU A 7 -25.00 51.88 -6.75
CA LEU A 7 -26.14 51.01 -7.08
C LEU A 7 -26.25 50.74 -8.58
N LEU A 8 -26.01 51.75 -9.42
CA LEU A 8 -25.97 51.58 -10.88
C LEU A 8 -24.83 50.63 -11.30
N CYS A 9 -23.63 50.81 -10.74
CA CYS A 9 -22.48 49.93 -10.99
C CYS A 9 -22.75 48.49 -10.53
N LEU A 10 -23.33 48.30 -9.34
CA LEU A 10 -23.72 46.98 -8.84
C LEU A 10 -24.78 46.33 -9.73
N GLY A 11 -25.76 47.11 -10.19
CA GLY A 11 -26.77 46.66 -11.15
C GLY A 11 -26.16 46.23 -12.49
N PHE A 12 -25.24 47.02 -13.04
CA PHE A 12 -24.53 46.67 -14.27
C PHE A 12 -23.65 45.43 -14.11
N CYS A 13 -22.92 45.31 -12.99
CA CYS A 13 -22.15 44.12 -12.64
C CYS A 13 -23.05 42.88 -12.55
N LEU A 14 -24.18 42.97 -11.84
CA LEU A 14 -25.12 41.86 -11.70
C LEU A 14 -25.67 41.43 -13.07
N LEU A 15 -26.10 42.38 -13.90
CA LEU A 15 -26.56 42.11 -15.27
C LEU A 15 -25.47 41.46 -16.12
N PHE A 16 -24.24 41.97 -16.07
CA PHE A 16 -23.10 41.39 -16.78
C PHE A 16 -22.87 39.93 -16.39
N PHE A 17 -22.90 39.61 -15.09
CA PHE A 17 -22.73 38.24 -14.62
C PHE A 17 -23.92 37.35 -14.96
N LEU A 18 -25.15 37.86 -14.97
CA LEU A 18 -26.33 37.13 -15.43
C LEU A 18 -26.26 36.78 -16.91
N PHE A 19 -25.74 37.68 -17.75
CA PHE A 19 -25.51 37.38 -19.16
C PHE A 19 -24.38 36.35 -19.36
N LYS A 20 -23.30 36.46 -18.59
CA LYS A 20 -22.17 35.52 -18.63
C LYS A 20 -22.55 34.10 -18.21
N THR A 21 -23.49 33.93 -17.29
CA THR A 21 -23.94 32.62 -16.82
C THR A 21 -25.15 32.07 -17.58
N LYS A 22 -25.57 32.73 -18.66
CA LYS A 22 -26.61 32.22 -19.54
C LYS A 22 -26.07 31.04 -20.35
N ARG A 23 -26.75 29.90 -20.27
CA ARG A 23 -26.43 28.71 -21.08
C ARG A 23 -26.64 28.99 -22.56
N PRO A 24 -25.72 28.56 -23.44
CA PRO A 24 -25.94 28.55 -24.88
C PRO A 24 -27.19 27.74 -25.25
N LYS A 25 -27.72 27.99 -26.46
CA LYS A 25 -28.83 27.20 -27.00
C LYS A 25 -28.37 25.73 -27.15
N ASN A 26 -29.22 24.79 -26.76
CA ASN A 26 -28.93 23.34 -26.81
C ASN A 26 -27.68 22.88 -26.02
N PHE A 27 -27.22 23.69 -25.06
CA PHE A 27 -26.19 23.28 -24.11
C PHE A 27 -26.78 22.33 -23.05
N PRO A 28 -25.99 21.41 -22.46
CA PRO A 28 -26.50 20.46 -21.47
C PRO A 28 -27.25 21.14 -20.32
N PRO A 29 -28.34 20.54 -19.81
CA PRO A 29 -29.11 21.11 -18.70
C PRO A 29 -28.31 21.08 -17.40
N GLY A 30 -28.76 21.79 -16.37
CA GLY A 30 -28.11 21.76 -15.07
C GLY A 30 -28.66 22.78 -14.09
N PRO A 31 -28.20 22.78 -12.83
CA PRO A 31 -28.71 23.67 -11.81
C PRO A 31 -28.47 25.14 -12.18
N ARG A 32 -29.40 26.03 -11.82
CA ARG A 32 -29.31 27.44 -12.18
C ARG A 32 -28.08 28.07 -11.51
N PRO A 33 -27.15 28.66 -12.27
CA PRO A 33 -25.96 29.29 -11.70
C PRO A 33 -26.34 30.56 -10.95
N VAL A 34 -25.71 30.75 -9.78
CA VAL A 34 -25.74 31.98 -9.01
C VAL A 34 -24.81 33.00 -9.69
N PRO A 35 -25.21 34.28 -9.84
CA PRO A 35 -24.32 35.30 -10.38
C PRO A 35 -22.98 35.34 -9.64
N ILE A 36 -21.89 35.55 -10.37
CA ILE A 36 -20.49 35.56 -9.88
C ILE A 36 -19.99 34.16 -9.48
N PHE A 37 -20.71 33.43 -8.62
CA PHE A 37 -20.25 32.17 -8.01
C PHE A 37 -20.54 30.92 -8.84
N GLY A 38 -21.37 31.02 -9.88
CA GLY A 38 -21.80 29.86 -10.66
C GLY A 38 -22.54 28.86 -9.78
N ASN A 39 -22.13 27.60 -9.81
CA ASN A 39 -22.72 26.54 -8.99
C ASN A 39 -21.90 26.20 -7.73
N MET A 40 -20.88 26.99 -7.38
CA MET A 40 -20.03 26.75 -6.22
C MET A 40 -20.82 26.65 -4.89
N LEU A 41 -21.86 27.47 -4.71
CA LEU A 41 -22.71 27.47 -3.51
C LEU A 41 -23.72 26.31 -3.47
N GLN A 42 -23.78 25.50 -4.51
CA GLN A 42 -24.69 24.37 -4.67
C GLN A 42 -23.97 23.02 -4.57
N LEU A 43 -22.66 23.04 -4.31
CA LEU A 43 -21.81 21.88 -4.17
C LEU A 43 -21.16 21.92 -2.79
N ASP A 44 -20.99 20.75 -2.18
CA ASP A 44 -20.09 20.57 -1.05
C ASP A 44 -18.66 20.95 -1.47
N LEU A 45 -18.10 21.92 -0.76
CA LEU A 45 -16.79 22.48 -1.04
C LEU A 45 -15.65 21.56 -0.59
N GLU A 46 -15.90 20.65 0.36
CA GLU A 46 -14.94 19.67 0.83
C GLU A 46 -14.96 18.40 -0.03
N ASN A 47 -16.16 17.90 -0.39
CA ASN A 47 -16.29 16.73 -1.26
C ASN A 47 -17.56 16.76 -2.13
N PRO A 48 -17.47 17.19 -3.40
CA PRO A 48 -18.63 17.37 -4.27
C PRO A 48 -19.18 16.06 -4.87
N LEU A 49 -18.55 14.89 -4.65
CA LEU A 49 -18.88 13.66 -5.39
C LEU A 49 -20.35 13.23 -5.21
N ASN A 50 -20.88 13.32 -3.99
CA ASN A 50 -22.28 12.99 -3.69
C ASN A 50 -23.26 13.96 -4.37
N ASP A 51 -22.91 15.24 -4.45
CA ASP A 51 -23.75 16.23 -5.12
C ASP A 51 -23.71 16.04 -6.64
N LEU A 52 -22.55 15.72 -7.21
CA LEU A 52 -22.43 15.36 -8.62
C LEU A 52 -23.27 14.13 -8.97
N LYS A 53 -23.34 13.12 -8.10
CA LYS A 53 -24.25 11.98 -8.26
C LYS A 53 -25.72 12.41 -8.25
N LYS A 54 -26.16 13.19 -7.26
CA LYS A 54 -27.56 13.70 -7.21
C LYS A 54 -27.92 14.54 -8.44
N LEU A 55 -26.95 15.27 -8.98
CA LEU A 55 -27.14 16.07 -10.20
C LEU A 55 -27.26 15.18 -11.44
N SER A 56 -26.49 14.08 -11.55
CA SER A 56 -26.64 13.15 -12.67
C SER A 56 -27.99 12.43 -12.64
N GLU A 57 -28.48 12.07 -11.45
CA GLU A 57 -29.83 11.51 -11.26
C GLU A 57 -30.94 12.47 -11.72
N ARG A 58 -30.73 13.78 -11.54
CA ARG A 58 -31.71 14.81 -11.89
C ARG A 58 -31.65 15.28 -13.35
N TYR A 59 -30.46 15.42 -13.90
CA TYR A 59 -30.22 16.05 -15.21
C TYR A 59 -29.76 15.07 -16.29
N GLY A 60 -29.50 13.80 -15.93
CA GLY A 60 -29.05 12.75 -16.83
C GLY A 60 -27.53 12.60 -16.90
N GLN A 61 -27.08 11.76 -17.84
CA GLN A 61 -25.67 11.39 -18.01
C GLN A 61 -24.74 12.59 -18.30
N VAL A 62 -25.24 13.59 -19.02
CA VAL A 62 -24.49 14.80 -19.40
C VAL A 62 -25.25 16.02 -18.90
N TYR A 63 -24.64 16.77 -17.98
CA TYR A 63 -25.19 18.00 -17.43
C TYR A 63 -24.11 19.07 -17.28
N SER A 64 -24.53 20.33 -17.10
CA SER A 64 -23.64 21.47 -17.01
C SER A 64 -23.63 22.16 -15.65
N LEU A 65 -22.44 22.59 -15.26
CA LEU A 65 -22.15 23.45 -14.13
C LEU A 65 -21.44 24.72 -14.59
N TYR A 66 -21.32 25.69 -13.70
CA TYR A 66 -20.55 26.90 -13.87
C TYR A 66 -19.57 27.04 -12.71
N ILE A 67 -18.29 27.11 -13.02
CA ILE A 67 -17.24 27.49 -12.07
C ILE A 67 -17.02 28.98 -12.25
N GLY A 68 -17.61 29.77 -11.35
CA GLY A 68 -17.80 31.20 -11.56
C GLY A 68 -18.63 31.50 -12.81
N SER A 69 -18.02 32.13 -13.81
CA SER A 69 -18.65 32.42 -15.11
C SER A 69 -18.31 31.41 -16.21
N ARG A 70 -17.47 30.41 -15.92
CA ARG A 70 -16.99 29.46 -16.93
C ARG A 70 -17.91 28.23 -16.96
N PRO A 71 -18.44 27.84 -18.13
CA PRO A 71 -19.23 26.63 -18.24
C PRO A 71 -18.34 25.39 -18.12
N ALA A 72 -18.88 24.38 -17.45
CA ALA A 72 -18.31 23.05 -17.30
C ALA A 72 -19.39 22.01 -17.64
N VAL A 73 -19.00 20.88 -18.22
CA VAL A 73 -19.89 19.76 -18.53
C VAL A 73 -19.36 18.52 -17.81
N VAL A 74 -20.23 17.87 -17.04
CA VAL A 74 -19.91 16.65 -16.30
C VAL A 74 -20.40 15.46 -17.10
N LEU A 75 -19.53 14.47 -17.29
CA LEU A 75 -19.84 13.23 -18.01
C LEU A 75 -20.05 12.11 -17.00
N ASN A 76 -21.13 11.34 -17.14
CA ASN A 76 -21.45 10.23 -16.26
C ASN A 76 -21.83 8.98 -17.06
N GLY A 77 -21.40 7.82 -16.58
CA GLY A 77 -21.67 6.51 -17.18
C GLY A 77 -20.81 6.18 -18.41
N LEU A 78 -20.77 4.90 -18.75
CA LEU A 78 -19.90 4.34 -19.80
C LEU A 78 -20.16 4.99 -21.18
N GLN A 79 -21.42 5.18 -21.54
CA GLN A 79 -21.81 5.69 -22.86
C GLN A 79 -21.24 7.10 -23.13
N ALA A 80 -21.49 8.04 -22.23
CA ALA A 80 -21.01 9.42 -22.37
C ALA A 80 -19.46 9.49 -22.34
N MET A 81 -18.81 8.65 -21.51
CA MET A 81 -17.35 8.57 -21.47
C MET A 81 -16.76 8.09 -22.78
N LYS A 82 -17.32 7.02 -23.38
CA LYS A 82 -16.83 6.49 -24.66
C LYS A 82 -17.03 7.48 -25.80
N GLU A 83 -18.21 8.09 -25.90
CA GLU A 83 -18.49 9.03 -26.97
C GLU A 83 -17.50 10.21 -26.93
N ALA A 84 -17.29 10.80 -25.76
CA ALA A 84 -16.37 11.93 -25.61
C ALA A 84 -14.90 11.52 -25.76
N LEU A 85 -14.44 10.53 -25.00
CA LEU A 85 -13.00 10.29 -24.82
C LEU A 85 -12.42 9.28 -25.83
N VAL A 86 -13.26 8.46 -26.47
CA VAL A 86 -12.82 7.46 -27.46
C VAL A 86 -13.29 7.83 -28.85
N THR A 87 -14.60 7.99 -29.07
CA THR A 87 -15.16 8.28 -30.39
C THR A 87 -14.75 9.67 -30.87
N GLN A 88 -14.83 10.67 -30.00
CA GLN A 88 -14.45 12.07 -30.26
C GLN A 88 -13.13 12.45 -29.57
N ALA A 89 -12.20 11.48 -29.54
CA ALA A 89 -10.95 11.53 -28.80
C ALA A 89 -10.13 12.82 -29.00
N VAL A 90 -10.11 13.41 -30.21
CA VAL A 90 -9.33 14.62 -30.51
C VAL A 90 -10.05 15.88 -30.02
N GLU A 91 -11.38 15.91 -30.20
CA GLU A 91 -12.25 17.00 -29.79
C GLU A 91 -12.22 17.19 -28.28
N PHE A 92 -12.12 16.11 -27.51
CA PHE A 92 -12.08 16.14 -26.05
C PHE A 92 -10.68 16.00 -25.45
N ALA A 93 -9.60 15.97 -26.25
CA ALA A 93 -8.23 15.80 -25.73
C ALA A 93 -7.59 17.06 -25.11
N GLY A 94 -8.24 18.22 -25.20
CA GLY A 94 -7.73 19.50 -24.69
C GLY A 94 -7.59 19.52 -23.17
N ARG A 95 -6.86 20.51 -22.65
CA ARG A 95 -6.77 20.80 -21.21
C ARG A 95 -7.16 22.25 -20.95
N PRO A 96 -7.90 22.54 -19.87
CA PRO A 96 -8.10 23.93 -19.45
C PRO A 96 -6.76 24.58 -19.15
N GLN A 97 -6.59 25.87 -19.48
CA GLN A 97 -5.32 26.59 -19.34
C GLN A 97 -5.35 27.71 -18.29
N ASN A 98 -6.51 28.03 -17.71
CA ASN A 98 -6.68 29.19 -16.85
C ASN A 98 -7.20 28.85 -15.44
N LEU A 99 -6.92 27.62 -14.98
CA LEU A 99 -7.20 27.18 -13.61
C LEU A 99 -5.98 27.41 -12.72
N MET A 100 -6.19 27.41 -11.40
CA MET A 100 -5.14 27.55 -10.39
C MET A 100 -3.97 26.61 -10.66
N VAL A 101 -4.28 25.34 -10.98
CA VAL A 101 -3.28 24.32 -11.27
C VAL A 101 -2.41 24.66 -12.48
N ASN A 102 -2.96 25.33 -13.50
CA ASN A 102 -2.19 25.77 -14.66
C ASN A 102 -1.22 26.89 -14.31
N HIS A 103 -1.64 27.84 -13.46
CA HIS A 103 -0.75 28.90 -13.01
C HIS A 103 0.36 28.36 -12.09
N MET A 104 0.05 27.34 -11.29
CA MET A 104 1.02 26.68 -10.41
C MET A 104 2.08 25.90 -11.21
N THR A 105 1.71 25.35 -12.36
CA THR A 105 2.57 24.51 -13.22
C THR A 105 3.10 25.24 -14.45
N GLU A 106 2.78 26.53 -14.60
CA GLU A 106 3.09 27.36 -15.78
C GLU A 106 2.60 26.76 -17.12
N GLY A 107 1.62 25.84 -17.08
CA GLY A 107 1.16 25.11 -18.26
C GLY A 107 2.21 24.16 -18.88
N LYS A 108 3.28 23.84 -18.15
CA LYS A 108 4.38 22.96 -18.57
C LYS A 108 4.18 21.53 -18.10
N GLY A 109 5.10 20.64 -18.46
CA GLY A 109 5.00 19.21 -18.18
C GLY A 109 4.16 18.47 -19.22
N VAL A 110 3.51 17.37 -18.84
CA VAL A 110 2.75 16.52 -19.78
C VAL A 110 1.27 16.36 -19.39
N ILE A 111 0.94 16.48 -18.11
CA ILE A 111 -0.40 16.16 -17.60
C ILE A 111 -1.38 17.28 -17.98
N LEU A 112 -0.99 18.54 -17.73
CA LEU A 112 -1.81 19.74 -17.92
C LEU A 112 -1.56 20.48 -19.23
N LEU A 113 -0.50 20.10 -19.95
CA LEU A 113 -0.20 20.62 -21.28
C LEU A 113 -1.35 20.28 -22.25
N SER A 114 -1.90 21.28 -22.95
CA SER A 114 -3.04 21.09 -23.85
C SER A 114 -2.68 20.25 -25.08
N HIS A 115 -3.72 19.76 -25.78
CA HIS A 115 -3.51 18.91 -26.95
C HIS A 115 -2.84 19.70 -28.07
N GLY A 116 -1.73 19.18 -28.58
CA GLY A 116 -0.96 19.82 -29.63
C GLY A 116 0.33 19.04 -29.92
N PRO A 117 1.15 19.49 -30.88
CA PRO A 117 2.39 18.82 -31.27
C PRO A 117 3.35 18.59 -30.09
N ILE A 118 3.55 19.61 -29.25
CA ILE A 118 4.45 19.54 -28.07
C ILE A 118 4.00 18.42 -27.12
N TRP A 119 2.70 18.36 -26.78
CA TRP A 119 2.17 17.30 -25.92
C TRP A 119 2.30 15.91 -26.56
N ARG A 120 2.05 15.79 -27.87
CA ARG A 120 2.17 14.50 -28.58
C ARG A 120 3.60 13.99 -28.55
N ASP A 121 4.56 14.87 -28.75
CA ASP A 121 5.99 14.53 -28.72
C ASP A 121 6.42 14.10 -27.31
N HIS A 122 6.07 14.88 -26.28
CA HIS A 122 6.40 14.54 -24.89
C HIS A 122 5.75 13.23 -24.45
N ARG A 123 4.47 13.02 -24.78
CA ARG A 123 3.77 11.77 -24.47
C ARG A 123 4.41 10.57 -25.17
N ARG A 124 4.74 10.70 -26.46
CA ARG A 124 5.42 9.64 -27.21
C ARG A 124 6.79 9.35 -26.61
N PHE A 125 7.54 10.39 -26.28
CA PHE A 125 8.85 10.28 -25.63
C PHE A 125 8.74 9.45 -24.35
N ALA A 126 7.86 9.82 -23.41
CA ALA A 126 7.78 9.06 -22.15
C ALA A 126 7.28 7.62 -22.33
N LEU A 127 6.31 7.36 -23.22
CA LEU A 127 5.88 5.99 -23.51
C LEU A 127 7.03 5.14 -24.07
N MET A 128 7.85 5.70 -24.96
CA MET A 128 9.03 5.02 -25.50
C MET A 128 10.08 4.80 -24.42
N THR A 129 10.38 5.81 -23.60
CA THR A 129 11.38 5.75 -22.53
C THR A 129 10.99 4.72 -21.47
N LEU A 130 9.74 4.71 -20.99
CA LEU A 130 9.26 3.71 -20.03
C LEU A 130 9.33 2.29 -20.62
N ARG A 131 8.94 2.10 -21.89
CA ARG A 131 9.07 0.81 -22.58
C ARG A 131 10.53 0.37 -22.70
N ASN A 132 11.45 1.30 -22.95
CA ASN A 132 12.89 1.00 -23.05
C ASN A 132 13.50 0.62 -21.70
N PHE A 133 13.06 1.21 -20.59
CA PHE A 133 13.41 0.76 -19.23
C PHE A 133 12.79 -0.56 -18.82
N GLY A 134 11.96 -1.14 -19.69
CA GLY A 134 11.38 -2.46 -19.50
C GLY A 134 10.02 -2.44 -18.84
N LEU A 135 9.18 -1.43 -19.11
CA LEU A 135 7.75 -1.53 -18.83
C LEU A 135 7.20 -2.83 -19.46
N GLY A 136 6.77 -3.77 -18.61
CA GLY A 136 6.36 -5.13 -19.03
C GLY A 136 7.52 -6.11 -19.30
N LYS A 137 8.72 -5.82 -18.79
CA LYS A 137 9.92 -6.68 -18.85
C LYS A 137 10.58 -6.79 -17.47
N GLN A 138 11.51 -7.73 -17.35
CA GLN A 138 12.22 -8.04 -16.11
C GLN A 138 13.01 -6.84 -15.52
N SER A 139 13.58 -5.95 -16.35
CA SER A 139 14.40 -4.83 -15.84
C SER A 139 13.62 -3.80 -15.01
N MET A 140 12.33 -3.57 -15.30
CA MET A 140 11.48 -2.71 -14.47
C MET A 140 11.02 -3.46 -13.23
N GLU A 141 10.70 -4.75 -13.38
CA GLU A 141 10.34 -5.63 -12.27
C GLU A 141 11.44 -5.69 -11.20
N GLU A 142 12.71 -5.78 -11.59
CA GLU A 142 13.86 -5.77 -10.67
C GLU A 142 13.93 -4.48 -9.84
N ARG A 143 13.66 -3.31 -10.46
CA ARG A 143 13.61 -2.01 -9.75
C ARG A 143 12.49 -1.98 -8.72
N ILE A 144 11.32 -2.51 -9.07
CA ILE A 144 10.17 -2.62 -8.18
C ILE A 144 10.50 -3.57 -7.02
N LEU A 145 10.94 -4.80 -7.33
CA LEU A 145 11.26 -5.83 -6.34
C LEU A 145 12.38 -5.43 -5.38
N ALA A 146 13.33 -4.61 -5.81
CA ALA A 146 14.32 -4.01 -4.92
C ALA A 146 13.65 -3.17 -3.82
N GLU A 147 12.69 -2.29 -4.17
CA GLU A 147 11.93 -1.54 -3.16
C GLU A 147 10.98 -2.43 -2.35
N VAL A 148 10.34 -3.43 -2.98
CA VAL A 148 9.50 -4.41 -2.27
C VAL A 148 10.29 -5.15 -1.19
N SER A 149 11.58 -5.43 -1.42
CA SER A 149 12.45 -6.06 -0.43
C SER A 149 12.69 -5.17 0.79
N HIS A 150 12.86 -3.86 0.59
CA HIS A 150 12.95 -2.89 1.67
C HIS A 150 11.63 -2.75 2.44
N LEU A 151 10.51 -2.71 1.70
CA LEU A 151 9.17 -2.69 2.28
C LEU A 151 8.94 -3.93 3.14
N THR A 152 9.20 -5.11 2.61
CA THR A 152 9.08 -6.40 3.33
C THR A 152 9.95 -6.42 4.59
N SER A 153 11.20 -5.97 4.50
CA SER A 153 12.10 -5.86 5.66
C SER A 153 11.56 -4.90 6.73
N HIS A 154 10.85 -3.84 6.34
CA HIS A 154 10.16 -2.96 7.29
C HIS A 154 9.05 -3.72 8.01
N PHE A 155 8.15 -4.37 7.25
CA PHE A 155 7.05 -5.17 7.81
C PHE A 155 7.54 -6.30 8.72
N GLU A 156 8.67 -6.97 8.41
CA GLU A 156 9.25 -7.99 9.30
C GLU A 156 9.72 -7.41 10.65
N LYS A 157 10.39 -6.25 10.63
CA LYS A 157 10.91 -5.60 11.85
C LYS A 157 9.80 -5.08 12.76
N THR A 158 8.65 -4.76 12.19
CA THR A 158 7.48 -4.24 12.91
C THR A 158 6.34 -5.27 12.99
N ALA A 159 6.60 -6.53 12.64
CA ALA A 159 5.60 -7.59 12.60
C ALA A 159 4.86 -7.73 13.93
N GLY A 160 3.55 -7.93 13.85
CA GLY A 160 2.65 -8.04 15.01
C GLY A 160 2.39 -6.72 15.78
N LYS A 161 3.02 -5.60 15.42
CA LYS A 161 2.72 -4.28 16.01
C LYS A 161 1.65 -3.56 15.22
N SER A 162 0.71 -2.93 15.92
CA SER A 162 -0.26 -2.02 15.30
C SER A 162 0.46 -0.79 14.73
N THR A 163 0.42 -0.63 13.42
CA THR A 163 1.17 0.41 12.69
C THR A 163 0.27 1.16 11.73
N ASP A 164 0.53 2.46 11.56
CA ASP A 164 -0.12 3.31 10.56
C ASP A 164 0.67 3.24 9.22
N PRO A 165 0.07 2.73 8.13
CA PRO A 165 0.73 2.62 6.84
C PRO A 165 0.72 3.92 6.02
N GLN A 166 0.07 4.99 6.50
CA GLN A 166 -0.32 6.15 5.68
C GLN A 166 0.81 6.71 4.82
N THR A 167 2.01 6.85 5.38
CA THR A 167 3.18 7.36 4.61
C THR A 167 4.08 6.27 4.06
N LEU A 168 3.92 5.02 4.49
CA LEU A 168 4.79 3.91 4.12
C LEU A 168 4.70 3.60 2.62
N PHE A 169 3.47 3.45 2.09
CA PHE A 169 3.29 3.19 0.67
C PHE A 169 3.68 4.38 -0.20
N HIS A 170 3.47 5.62 0.26
CA HIS A 170 3.94 6.82 -0.44
C HIS A 170 5.47 6.84 -0.57
N LYS A 171 6.20 6.44 0.48
CA LYS A 171 7.66 6.36 0.42
C LYS A 171 8.13 5.27 -0.55
N ALA A 172 7.49 4.10 -0.52
CA ALA A 172 7.83 3.00 -1.42
C ALA A 172 7.57 3.36 -2.89
N THR A 173 6.36 3.82 -3.23
CA THR A 173 6.00 4.19 -4.61
C THR A 173 6.81 5.39 -5.10
N SER A 174 7.07 6.38 -4.24
CA SER A 174 7.97 7.48 -4.55
C SER A 174 9.40 7.00 -4.85
N ASN A 175 9.92 6.02 -4.11
CA ASN A 175 11.25 5.47 -4.40
C ASN A 175 11.29 4.76 -5.74
N ILE A 176 10.26 3.95 -6.07
CA ILE A 176 10.17 3.26 -7.36
C ILE A 176 10.24 4.28 -8.50
N ILE A 177 9.40 5.31 -8.48
CA ILE A 177 9.42 6.34 -9.53
C ILE A 177 10.71 7.18 -9.49
N CYS A 178 11.30 7.46 -8.32
CA CYS A 178 12.60 8.13 -8.23
C CYS A 178 13.72 7.32 -8.90
N THR A 179 13.72 5.99 -8.80
CA THR A 179 14.70 5.18 -9.52
C THR A 179 14.53 5.27 -11.03
N VAL A 180 13.29 5.36 -11.52
CA VAL A 180 12.97 5.50 -12.95
C VAL A 180 13.34 6.90 -13.45
N LEU A 181 13.12 7.93 -12.64
CA LEU A 181 13.34 9.33 -13.03
C LEU A 181 14.80 9.76 -12.89
N PHE A 182 15.44 9.43 -11.77
CA PHE A 182 16.74 9.97 -11.35
C PHE A 182 17.81 8.89 -11.12
N GLY A 183 17.48 7.62 -11.35
CA GLY A 183 18.39 6.50 -11.06
C GLY A 183 18.71 6.32 -9.58
N THR A 184 17.95 6.97 -8.69
CA THR A 184 18.29 7.11 -7.26
C THR A 184 17.13 6.69 -6.36
N ARG A 185 17.46 5.97 -5.29
CA ARG A 185 16.56 5.62 -4.18
C ARG A 185 16.94 6.44 -2.95
N TYR A 186 15.96 6.82 -2.15
CA TYR A 186 16.17 7.49 -0.86
C TYR A 186 15.74 6.58 0.30
N GLU A 187 16.39 6.73 1.44
CA GLU A 187 15.94 6.03 2.65
C GLU A 187 14.58 6.57 3.11
N HIS A 188 13.76 5.72 3.74
CA HIS A 188 12.41 6.12 4.18
C HIS A 188 12.42 7.24 5.25
N GLY A 189 13.56 7.45 5.91
CA GLY A 189 13.81 8.53 6.86
C GLY A 189 14.39 9.81 6.24
N ASP A 190 14.69 9.80 4.93
CA ASP A 190 15.31 10.92 4.24
C ASP A 190 14.41 12.18 4.23
N GLU A 191 15.03 13.34 4.45
CA GLU A 191 14.31 14.62 4.55
C GLU A 191 13.72 15.07 3.22
N PHE A 192 14.42 14.85 2.10
CA PHE A 192 13.93 15.20 0.77
C PHE A 192 12.68 14.40 0.43
N LEU A 193 12.72 13.07 0.65
CA LEU A 193 11.59 12.19 0.37
C LEU A 193 10.34 12.59 1.17
N GLN A 194 10.50 12.83 2.48
CA GLN A 194 9.40 13.27 3.34
C GLN A 194 8.85 14.64 2.94
N LEU A 195 9.74 15.58 2.61
CA LEU A 195 9.37 16.94 2.21
C LEU A 195 8.56 16.94 0.92
N ILE A 196 9.00 16.19 -0.11
CA ILE A 196 8.28 16.09 -1.39
C ILE A 196 6.92 15.44 -1.21
N ILE A 197 6.83 14.29 -0.54
CA ILE A 197 5.56 13.60 -0.31
C ILE A 197 4.57 14.52 0.42
N ARG A 198 5.02 15.24 1.45
CA ARG A 198 4.18 16.21 2.16
C ARG A 198 3.64 17.29 1.23
N MET A 199 4.49 17.91 0.40
CA MET A 199 4.06 18.96 -0.52
C MET A 199 3.09 18.44 -1.59
N PHE A 200 3.30 17.22 -2.09
CA PHE A 200 2.37 16.54 -3.00
C PHE A 200 0.99 16.35 -2.37
N THR A 201 0.91 15.74 -1.18
CA THR A 201 -0.37 15.51 -0.50
C THR A 201 -1.07 16.82 -0.13
N GLU A 202 -0.34 17.85 0.30
CA GLU A 202 -0.91 19.17 0.59
C GLU A 202 -1.46 19.85 -0.67
N ASN A 203 -0.69 19.84 -1.77
CA ASN A 203 -1.11 20.47 -3.02
C ASN A 203 -2.29 19.73 -3.66
N ALA A 204 -2.33 18.40 -3.57
CA ALA A 204 -3.45 17.60 -4.06
C ALA A 204 -4.78 17.99 -3.38
N LYS A 205 -4.76 18.31 -2.08
CA LYS A 205 -5.94 18.80 -1.35
C LYS A 205 -6.31 20.24 -1.72
N ILE A 206 -5.32 21.11 -1.90
CA ILE A 206 -5.57 22.53 -2.20
C ILE A 206 -6.13 22.70 -3.62
N VAL A 207 -5.57 22.00 -4.62
CA VAL A 207 -5.89 22.18 -6.05
C VAL A 207 -7.31 21.74 -6.41
N ASN A 208 -7.88 20.77 -5.72
CA ASN A 208 -9.27 20.34 -5.91
C ASN A 208 -10.20 20.77 -4.76
N GLY A 209 -9.69 21.52 -3.78
CA GLY A 209 -10.44 21.97 -2.62
C GLY A 209 -11.12 23.34 -2.80
N PRO A 210 -11.73 23.87 -1.72
CA PRO A 210 -12.47 25.15 -1.75
C PRO A 210 -11.62 26.32 -2.25
N TRP A 211 -10.35 26.34 -1.86
CA TRP A 211 -9.45 27.45 -2.16
C TRP A 211 -9.12 27.57 -3.64
N ALA A 212 -9.01 26.44 -4.36
CA ALA A 212 -8.85 26.46 -5.80
C ALA A 212 -10.13 26.92 -6.51
N MET A 213 -11.31 26.44 -6.08
CA MET A 213 -12.58 26.91 -6.61
C MET A 213 -12.76 28.43 -6.45
N ILE A 214 -12.38 28.97 -5.28
CA ILE A 214 -12.38 30.42 -5.02
C ILE A 214 -11.39 31.14 -5.96
N TYR A 215 -10.17 30.62 -6.11
CA TYR A 215 -9.15 31.20 -6.99
C TYR A 215 -9.59 31.24 -8.47
N ASP A 216 -10.26 30.18 -8.92
CA ASP A 216 -10.74 30.03 -10.29
C ASP A 216 -11.99 30.88 -10.57
N THR A 217 -12.81 31.10 -9.55
CA THR A 217 -14.05 31.88 -9.64
C THR A 217 -13.79 33.38 -9.51
N LEU A 218 -12.89 33.81 -8.63
CA LEU A 218 -12.69 35.22 -8.25
C LEU A 218 -11.24 35.69 -8.54
N PRO A 219 -10.93 36.15 -9.76
CA PRO A 219 -9.60 36.66 -10.11
C PRO A 219 -9.09 37.80 -9.21
N LEU A 220 -10.00 38.61 -8.66
CA LEU A 220 -9.67 39.73 -7.76
C LEU A 220 -9.04 39.26 -6.44
N LEU A 221 -9.29 38.03 -6.01
CA LEU A 221 -8.74 37.51 -4.75
C LEU A 221 -7.35 36.91 -4.91
N ARG A 222 -6.85 36.70 -6.14
CA ARG A 222 -5.59 35.99 -6.41
C ARG A 222 -4.35 36.65 -5.80
N SER A 223 -4.39 37.96 -5.54
CA SER A 223 -3.30 38.71 -4.90
C SER A 223 -3.32 38.62 -3.37
N LEU A 224 -4.40 38.12 -2.77
CA LEU A 224 -4.53 38.03 -1.32
C LEU A 224 -3.67 36.87 -0.77
N PRO A 225 -3.18 36.99 0.48
CA PRO A 225 -2.42 35.95 1.16
C PRO A 225 -3.32 34.82 1.70
N LEU A 226 -4.16 34.24 0.83
CA LEU A 226 -5.08 33.16 1.16
C LEU A 226 -4.40 31.78 1.06
N PRO A 227 -5.01 30.70 1.59
CA PRO A 227 -4.37 29.37 1.65
C PRO A 227 -3.90 28.79 0.32
N PHE A 228 -4.47 29.20 -0.82
CA PHE A 228 -3.94 28.80 -2.13
C PHE A 228 -2.50 29.27 -2.39
N GLN A 229 -2.01 30.34 -1.74
CA GLN A 229 -0.62 30.80 -1.84
C GLN A 229 0.37 29.76 -1.34
N LYS A 230 -0.04 28.91 -0.39
CA LYS A 230 0.79 27.80 0.09
C LYS A 230 1.14 26.83 -1.04
N ALA A 231 0.19 26.53 -1.93
CA ALA A 231 0.44 25.66 -3.08
C ALA A 231 1.44 26.27 -4.07
N PHE A 232 1.37 27.57 -4.34
CA PHE A 232 2.36 28.28 -5.16
C PHE A 232 3.76 28.26 -4.52
N LYS A 233 3.85 28.46 -3.19
CA LYS A 233 5.11 28.34 -2.46
C LYS A 233 5.69 26.93 -2.55
N ASN A 234 4.87 25.91 -2.29
CA ASN A 234 5.25 24.50 -2.41
C ASN A 234 5.73 24.18 -3.82
N ALA A 235 5.01 24.62 -4.86
CA ALA A 235 5.40 24.42 -6.26
C ALA A 235 6.77 25.03 -6.57
N LYS A 236 7.02 26.28 -6.15
CA LYS A 236 8.32 26.93 -6.31
C LYS A 236 9.44 26.17 -5.59
N THR A 237 9.21 25.70 -4.37
CA THR A 237 10.19 24.90 -3.62
C THR A 237 10.48 23.59 -4.33
N MET A 238 9.46 22.88 -4.82
CA MET A 238 9.62 21.65 -5.60
C MET A 238 10.42 21.86 -6.89
N THR A 239 10.17 22.96 -7.60
CA THR A 239 10.92 23.33 -8.81
C THR A 239 12.41 23.53 -8.49
N VAL A 240 12.75 24.30 -7.45
CA VAL A 240 14.14 24.52 -7.05
C VAL A 240 14.85 23.21 -6.68
N ILE A 241 14.20 22.37 -5.86
CA ILE A 241 14.76 21.06 -5.49
C ILE A 241 15.01 20.18 -6.72
N THR A 242 14.05 20.14 -7.65
CA THR A 242 14.17 19.34 -8.87
C THR A 242 15.27 19.88 -9.80
N GLU A 243 15.43 21.20 -9.87
CA GLU A 243 16.52 21.84 -10.61
C GLU A 243 17.89 21.44 -10.05
N ASP A 244 18.03 21.42 -8.72
CA ASP A 244 19.25 20.97 -8.06
C ASP A 244 19.53 19.49 -8.32
N LEU A 245 18.51 18.63 -8.27
CA LEU A 245 18.63 17.22 -8.60
C LEU A 245 19.10 17.02 -10.05
N VAL A 246 18.49 17.71 -11.01
CA VAL A 246 18.91 17.63 -12.42
C VAL A 246 20.35 18.16 -12.60
N ALA A 247 20.72 19.24 -11.90
CA ALA A 247 22.07 19.79 -11.96
C ALA A 247 23.12 18.81 -11.39
N GLN A 248 22.80 18.11 -10.30
CA GLN A 248 23.65 17.05 -9.75
C GLN A 248 23.73 15.85 -10.69
N HIS A 249 22.59 15.44 -11.26
CA HIS A 249 22.50 14.32 -12.18
C HIS A 249 23.43 14.49 -13.39
N LYS A 250 23.41 15.69 -14.00
CA LYS A 250 24.26 16.07 -15.13
C LYS A 250 25.76 15.90 -14.90
N LYS A 251 26.25 15.95 -13.65
CA LYS A 251 27.68 15.81 -13.35
C LYS A 251 28.23 14.42 -13.64
N SER A 252 27.37 13.40 -13.63
CA SER A 252 27.75 11.99 -13.82
C SER A 252 27.21 11.40 -15.13
N ARG A 253 26.56 12.21 -15.97
CA ARG A 253 25.94 11.77 -17.22
C ARG A 253 27.01 11.46 -18.27
N VAL A 254 26.80 10.37 -19.00
CA VAL A 254 27.54 10.01 -20.22
C VAL A 254 26.56 10.07 -21.40
N PRO A 255 26.75 10.98 -22.39
CA PRO A 255 25.85 11.09 -23.54
C PRO A 255 25.75 9.77 -24.32
N GLY A 256 24.52 9.37 -24.68
CA GLY A 256 24.26 8.13 -25.42
C GLY A 256 24.23 6.85 -24.58
N GLU A 257 24.50 6.94 -23.28
CA GLU A 257 24.40 5.83 -22.31
C GLU A 257 23.39 6.15 -21.20
N PRO A 258 22.09 6.30 -21.53
CA PRO A 258 21.12 6.79 -20.57
C PRO A 258 20.78 5.76 -19.48
N ARG A 259 20.79 6.21 -18.21
CA ARG A 259 20.52 5.36 -17.03
C ARG A 259 19.07 5.44 -16.54
N ASP A 260 18.44 6.58 -16.79
CA ASP A 260 17.12 6.96 -16.32
C ASP A 260 16.49 8.05 -17.19
N PHE A 261 15.29 8.48 -16.81
CA PHE A 261 14.48 9.41 -17.60
C PHE A 261 15.18 10.75 -17.86
N VAL A 262 15.95 11.27 -16.89
CA VAL A 262 16.67 12.54 -17.04
C VAL A 262 17.71 12.42 -18.15
N ASP A 263 18.54 11.37 -18.12
CA ASP A 263 19.54 11.16 -19.16
C ASP A 263 18.89 11.00 -20.55
N CYS A 264 17.82 10.21 -20.66
CA CYS A 264 17.07 10.05 -21.93
C CYS A 264 16.53 11.39 -22.45
N TYR A 265 16.03 12.26 -21.57
CA TYR A 265 15.48 13.54 -21.99
C TYR A 265 16.59 14.49 -22.45
N LEU A 266 17.74 14.47 -21.77
CA LEU A 266 18.91 15.26 -22.16
C LEU A 266 19.49 14.79 -23.51
N ASP A 267 19.53 13.48 -23.76
CA ASP A 267 19.91 12.94 -25.07
C ASP A 267 18.93 13.41 -26.17
N GLU A 268 17.62 13.43 -25.89
CA GLU A 268 16.60 13.89 -26.85
C GLU A 268 16.72 15.39 -27.13
N VAL A 269 17.06 16.22 -26.12
CA VAL A 269 17.36 17.64 -26.30
C VAL A 269 18.57 17.82 -27.23
N GLU A 270 19.67 17.11 -26.98
CA GLU A 270 20.88 17.19 -27.80
C GLU A 270 20.64 16.73 -29.25
N LYS A 271 19.85 15.67 -29.44
CA LYS A 271 19.50 15.13 -30.75
C LYS A 271 18.66 16.09 -31.59
N ARG A 272 17.77 16.87 -30.97
CA ARG A 272 16.89 17.82 -31.67
C ARG A 272 17.60 19.11 -32.06
N GLY A 273 18.68 19.48 -31.35
CA GLY A 273 19.46 20.68 -31.61
C GLY A 273 18.77 21.96 -31.13
N ASP A 274 19.48 23.09 -31.23
CA ASP A 274 19.09 24.37 -30.61
C ASP A 274 17.84 25.03 -31.22
N ASP A 275 17.43 24.62 -32.43
CA ASP A 275 16.27 25.20 -33.14
C ASP A 275 14.92 24.66 -32.62
N ASP A 276 14.90 23.51 -31.93
CA ASP A 276 13.67 22.92 -31.36
C ASP A 276 13.49 23.34 -29.90
N THR A 277 12.58 24.30 -29.68
CA THR A 277 12.26 24.80 -28.33
C THR A 277 11.30 23.91 -27.54
N SER A 278 10.75 22.84 -28.14
CA SER A 278 9.75 22.00 -27.50
C SER A 278 10.31 21.22 -26.31
N PHE A 279 11.54 20.68 -26.42
CA PHE A 279 12.25 20.02 -25.33
C PHE A 279 13.26 21.00 -24.72
N ASN A 280 12.98 21.49 -23.51
CA ASN A 280 13.89 22.41 -22.81
C ASN A 280 13.97 22.11 -21.31
N LYS A 281 14.91 22.79 -20.63
CA LYS A 281 15.14 22.62 -19.18
C LYS A 281 13.87 22.86 -18.36
N SER A 282 13.17 23.96 -18.59
CA SER A 282 11.99 24.30 -17.78
C SER A 282 10.88 23.26 -17.96
N GLN A 283 10.66 22.82 -19.19
CA GLN A 283 9.73 21.75 -19.52
C GLN A 283 10.12 20.42 -18.84
N LEU A 284 11.41 20.06 -18.80
CA LEU A 284 11.90 18.88 -18.08
C LEU A 284 11.56 18.93 -16.59
N ILE A 285 11.78 20.07 -15.92
CA ILE A 285 11.53 20.16 -14.46
C ILE A 285 10.06 19.88 -14.13
N PHE A 286 9.12 20.51 -14.84
CA PHE A 286 7.70 20.23 -14.62
C PHE A 286 7.31 18.81 -15.06
N TYR A 287 7.97 18.25 -16.08
CA TYR A 287 7.75 16.87 -16.48
C TYR A 287 8.16 15.88 -15.39
N LEU A 288 9.32 16.08 -14.76
CA LEU A 288 9.78 15.25 -13.64
C LEU A 288 8.82 15.34 -12.45
N LEU A 289 8.37 16.55 -12.11
CA LEU A 289 7.38 16.76 -11.04
C LEU A 289 6.03 16.09 -11.35
N ASP A 290 5.55 16.19 -12.59
CA ASP A 290 4.32 15.51 -13.05
C ASP A 290 4.42 13.99 -12.84
N LEU A 291 5.51 13.37 -13.30
CA LEU A 291 5.70 11.93 -13.20
C LEU A 291 5.94 11.48 -11.75
N HIS A 292 6.70 12.25 -10.98
CA HIS A 292 6.99 11.95 -9.58
C HIS A 292 5.71 12.01 -8.74
N PHE A 293 4.90 13.06 -8.89
CA PHE A 293 3.59 13.15 -8.23
C PHE A 293 2.67 12.00 -8.63
N ALA A 294 2.49 11.80 -9.94
CA ALA A 294 1.56 10.80 -10.46
C ALA A 294 1.92 9.37 -10.02
N GLY A 295 3.20 9.00 -10.09
CA GLY A 295 3.69 7.67 -9.68
C GLY A 295 3.65 7.47 -8.16
N THR A 296 3.84 8.53 -7.38
CA THR A 296 3.81 8.45 -5.91
C THR A 296 2.39 8.28 -5.39
N ASP A 297 1.55 9.29 -5.65
CA ASP A 297 0.30 9.52 -4.92
C ASP A 297 -0.84 8.58 -5.38
N THR A 298 -0.86 8.19 -6.66
CA THR A 298 -1.94 7.32 -7.17
C THR A 298 -1.76 5.86 -6.73
N THR A 299 -0.57 5.29 -6.87
CA THR A 299 -0.29 3.91 -6.48
C THR A 299 -0.37 3.75 -4.96
N SER A 300 0.15 4.71 -4.19
CA SER A 300 0.12 4.66 -2.72
C SER A 300 -1.30 4.65 -2.17
N ASN A 301 -2.18 5.53 -2.67
CA ASN A 301 -3.58 5.60 -2.24
C ASN A 301 -4.37 4.34 -2.64
N THR A 302 -4.02 3.72 -3.77
CA THR A 302 -4.58 2.43 -4.18
C THR A 302 -4.14 1.31 -3.23
N LEU A 303 -2.86 1.25 -2.87
CA LEU A 303 -2.34 0.28 -1.88
C LEU A 303 -2.93 0.49 -0.48
N LEU A 304 -3.02 1.74 -0.03
CA LEU A 304 -3.67 2.09 1.25
C LEU A 304 -5.12 1.62 1.26
N THR A 305 -5.84 1.76 0.15
CA THR A 305 -7.20 1.23 0.05
C THR A 305 -7.20 -0.29 0.04
N ALA A 306 -6.29 -0.93 -0.70
CA ALA A 306 -6.15 -2.39 -0.74
C ALA A 306 -6.05 -2.98 0.67
N PHE A 307 -5.13 -2.48 1.49
CA PHE A 307 -4.91 -2.99 2.84
C PHE A 307 -6.05 -2.64 3.81
N LEU A 308 -6.77 -1.54 3.61
CA LEU A 308 -8.00 -1.26 4.36
C LEU A 308 -9.09 -2.31 4.09
N TYR A 309 -9.29 -2.70 2.82
CA TYR A 309 -10.26 -3.73 2.47
C TYR A 309 -9.79 -5.13 2.86
N LEU A 310 -8.52 -5.48 2.64
CA LEU A 310 -7.97 -6.80 2.98
C LEU A 310 -8.00 -7.09 4.50
N THR A 311 -7.77 -6.08 5.34
CA THR A 311 -7.86 -6.21 6.81
C THR A 311 -9.29 -6.46 7.32
N THR A 312 -10.29 -6.15 6.50
CA THR A 312 -11.72 -6.20 6.86
C THR A 312 -12.49 -7.28 6.10
N HIS A 313 -11.87 -7.91 5.10
CA HIS A 313 -12.41 -9.00 4.28
C HIS A 313 -11.44 -10.20 4.32
N PRO A 314 -11.33 -10.91 5.47
CA PRO A 314 -10.37 -11.99 5.65
C PRO A 314 -10.60 -13.15 4.68
N ASP A 315 -11.84 -13.41 4.27
CA ASP A 315 -12.20 -14.43 3.28
C ASP A 315 -11.58 -14.13 1.90
N VAL A 316 -11.60 -12.86 1.48
CA VAL A 316 -10.95 -12.44 0.23
C VAL A 316 -9.43 -12.58 0.35
N GLN A 317 -8.88 -12.19 1.50
CA GLN A 317 -7.44 -12.28 1.77
C GLN A 317 -6.94 -13.72 1.75
N GLU A 318 -7.61 -14.63 2.46
CA GLU A 318 -7.27 -16.06 2.53
C GLU A 318 -7.32 -16.72 1.16
N ARG A 319 -8.33 -16.38 0.34
CA ARG A 319 -8.46 -16.92 -1.01
C ARG A 319 -7.34 -16.43 -1.94
N CYS A 320 -6.92 -15.16 -1.82
CA CYS A 320 -5.73 -14.67 -2.52
C CYS A 320 -4.47 -15.40 -2.05
N GLN A 321 -4.26 -15.53 -0.74
CA GLN A 321 -3.08 -16.21 -0.17
C GLN A 321 -2.99 -17.66 -0.65
N LYS A 322 -4.10 -18.40 -0.65
CA LYS A 322 -4.16 -19.77 -1.17
C LYS A 322 -3.74 -19.86 -2.64
N GLU A 323 -4.29 -19.00 -3.50
CA GLU A 323 -3.93 -18.96 -4.93
C GLU A 323 -2.44 -18.58 -5.11
N ILE A 324 -1.95 -17.64 -4.32
CA ILE A 324 -0.54 -17.22 -4.35
C ILE A 324 0.38 -18.37 -3.96
N ASP A 325 0.07 -19.09 -2.88
CA ASP A 325 0.85 -20.24 -2.42
C ASP A 325 0.87 -21.38 -3.46
N GLU A 326 -0.28 -21.65 -4.09
CA GLU A 326 -0.39 -22.66 -5.15
C GLU A 326 0.45 -22.31 -6.39
N VAL A 327 0.50 -21.04 -6.79
CA VAL A 327 1.20 -20.60 -8.01
C VAL A 327 2.70 -20.39 -7.78
N LEU A 328 3.09 -19.84 -6.63
CA LEU A 328 4.49 -19.58 -6.30
C LEU A 328 5.18 -20.83 -5.79
N GLY A 329 4.50 -21.69 -5.02
CA GLY A 329 5.10 -22.87 -4.41
C GLY A 329 6.33 -22.50 -3.58
N GLU A 330 7.51 -23.01 -3.99
CA GLU A 330 8.80 -22.72 -3.33
C GLU A 330 9.50 -21.46 -3.86
N LYS A 331 8.90 -20.73 -4.82
CA LYS A 331 9.51 -19.55 -5.42
C LYS A 331 9.64 -18.43 -4.39
N ALA A 332 10.87 -17.96 -4.17
CA ALA A 332 11.16 -16.94 -3.18
C ALA A 332 10.56 -15.55 -3.48
N GLN A 333 10.29 -15.23 -4.75
CA GLN A 333 9.79 -13.92 -5.19
C GLN A 333 8.77 -14.08 -6.33
N ALA A 334 7.70 -13.29 -6.30
CA ALA A 334 6.75 -13.21 -7.41
C ALA A 334 7.37 -12.48 -8.61
N SER A 335 7.00 -12.91 -9.82
CA SER A 335 7.27 -12.14 -11.05
C SER A 335 5.98 -11.64 -11.66
N PHE A 336 6.02 -10.56 -12.46
CA PHE A 336 4.80 -9.97 -12.99
C PHE A 336 4.04 -10.93 -13.91
N GLU A 337 4.74 -11.86 -14.58
CA GLU A 337 4.14 -12.90 -15.41
C GLU A 337 3.30 -13.93 -14.63
N ASP A 338 3.52 -14.09 -13.32
CA ASP A 338 2.73 -15.01 -12.50
C ASP A 338 1.24 -14.63 -12.47
N ARG A 339 0.91 -13.36 -12.74
CA ARG A 339 -0.47 -12.86 -12.82
C ARG A 339 -1.37 -13.72 -13.71
N HIS A 340 -0.82 -14.28 -14.79
CA HIS A 340 -1.59 -15.09 -15.75
C HIS A 340 -2.14 -16.39 -15.16
N ARG A 341 -1.58 -16.84 -14.03
CA ARG A 341 -2.00 -18.03 -13.28
C ARG A 341 -2.74 -17.69 -11.99
N MET A 342 -2.98 -16.40 -11.72
CA MET A 342 -3.61 -15.90 -10.50
C MET A 342 -4.90 -15.09 -10.82
N PRO A 343 -5.93 -15.71 -11.44
CA PRO A 343 -7.13 -14.99 -11.85
C PRO A 343 -7.87 -14.33 -10.67
N TYR A 344 -7.93 -14.97 -9.50
CA TYR A 344 -8.63 -14.41 -8.34
C TYR A 344 -7.88 -13.22 -7.74
N THR A 345 -6.56 -13.29 -7.64
CA THR A 345 -5.72 -12.20 -7.15
C THR A 345 -5.74 -11.03 -8.14
N GLN A 346 -5.75 -11.30 -9.46
CA GLN A 346 -5.99 -10.25 -10.45
C GLN A 346 -7.36 -9.60 -10.26
N ALA A 347 -8.41 -10.39 -10.06
CA ALA A 347 -9.74 -9.89 -9.79
C ALA A 347 -9.81 -9.01 -8.54
N MET A 348 -9.14 -9.42 -7.44
CA MET A 348 -9.02 -8.63 -6.21
C MET A 348 -8.31 -7.30 -6.45
N ILE A 349 -7.16 -7.30 -7.14
CA ILE A 349 -6.42 -6.06 -7.45
C ILE A 349 -7.29 -5.10 -8.27
N HIS A 350 -8.04 -5.61 -9.25
CA HIS A 350 -8.92 -4.78 -10.06
C HIS A 350 -10.12 -4.26 -9.28
N GLU A 351 -10.69 -5.07 -8.38
CA GLU A 351 -11.76 -4.62 -7.48
C GLU A 351 -11.27 -3.55 -6.51
N VAL A 352 -10.05 -3.68 -5.98
CA VAL A 352 -9.40 -2.62 -5.19
C VAL A 352 -9.33 -1.32 -6.01
N GLN A 353 -8.89 -1.36 -7.27
CA GLN A 353 -8.84 -0.16 -8.11
C GLN A 353 -10.23 0.45 -8.36
N ARG A 354 -11.27 -0.39 -8.50
CA ARG A 354 -12.66 0.06 -8.69
C ARG A 354 -13.17 0.80 -7.45
N VAL A 355 -13.00 0.21 -6.25
CA VAL A 355 -13.49 0.82 -4.99
C VAL A 355 -12.60 1.96 -4.48
N ALA A 356 -11.28 1.90 -4.73
CA ALA A 356 -10.37 3.00 -4.43
C ALA A 356 -10.74 4.24 -5.21
N ASN A 357 -11.18 4.06 -6.47
CA ASN A 357 -11.66 5.14 -7.33
C ASN A 357 -10.69 6.34 -7.27
N THR A 358 -9.39 6.04 -7.38
CA THR A 358 -8.32 6.89 -6.89
C THR A 358 -8.34 8.29 -7.49
N VAL A 359 -8.78 8.47 -8.74
CA VAL A 359 -8.92 9.78 -9.41
C VAL A 359 -10.37 9.97 -9.87
N PRO A 360 -11.30 10.31 -8.95
CA PRO A 360 -12.74 10.11 -9.14
C PRO A 360 -13.35 11.01 -10.23
N LEU A 361 -12.72 12.15 -10.52
CA LEU A 361 -13.15 13.11 -11.53
C LEU A 361 -12.19 13.21 -12.72
N SER A 362 -11.32 12.20 -12.87
CA SER A 362 -10.21 12.21 -13.84
C SER A 362 -9.37 13.49 -13.71
N VAL A 363 -8.51 13.75 -14.69
CA VAL A 363 -7.95 15.10 -14.89
C VAL A 363 -8.88 15.83 -15.86
N PHE A 364 -9.28 17.06 -15.55
CA PHE A 364 -10.24 17.79 -16.38
C PHE A 364 -9.76 17.96 -17.82
N HIS A 365 -10.70 17.82 -18.75
CA HIS A 365 -10.50 17.97 -20.19
C HIS A 365 -11.06 19.33 -20.65
N ALA A 366 -10.76 19.71 -21.89
CA ALA A 366 -11.41 20.82 -22.56
C ALA A 366 -11.68 20.46 -24.03
N THR A 367 -12.78 20.99 -24.58
CA THR A 367 -13.08 20.83 -26.01
C THR A 367 -12.11 21.64 -26.86
N THR A 368 -11.55 21.04 -27.90
CA THR A 368 -10.57 21.70 -28.80
C THR A 368 -11.24 22.49 -29.92
N LYS A 369 -12.52 22.23 -30.19
CA LYS A 369 -13.39 22.91 -31.15
C LYS A 369 -14.85 22.78 -30.71
N ASP A 370 -15.75 23.53 -31.35
CA ASP A 370 -17.19 23.33 -31.19
C ASP A 370 -17.55 21.91 -31.65
N THR A 371 -18.30 21.17 -30.83
CA THR A 371 -18.66 19.77 -31.10
C THR A 371 -20.05 19.44 -30.53
N GLN A 372 -20.51 18.21 -30.75
CA GLN A 372 -21.71 17.67 -30.10
C GLN A 372 -21.38 16.51 -29.18
N LEU A 373 -22.15 16.34 -28.12
CA LEU A 373 -22.05 15.20 -27.22
C LEU A 373 -23.43 14.81 -26.73
N MET A 374 -23.84 13.56 -26.95
CA MET A 374 -25.14 13.04 -26.50
C MET A 374 -26.32 13.93 -26.94
N GLY A 375 -26.23 14.51 -28.15
CA GLY A 375 -27.24 15.41 -28.73
C GLY A 375 -27.17 16.89 -28.29
N TYR A 376 -26.26 17.25 -27.39
CA TYR A 376 -26.04 18.63 -26.96
C TYR A 376 -24.90 19.30 -27.72
N ASP A 377 -25.03 20.62 -27.95
CA ASP A 377 -23.96 21.42 -28.55
C ASP A 377 -22.98 21.88 -27.46
N ILE A 378 -21.70 21.55 -27.62
CA ILE A 378 -20.62 21.86 -26.69
C ILE A 378 -19.62 22.82 -27.37
N PRO A 379 -19.60 24.11 -26.99
CA PRO A 379 -18.66 25.07 -27.55
C PRO A 379 -17.20 24.70 -27.27
N LYS A 380 -16.28 25.21 -28.09
CA LYS A 380 -14.84 25.17 -27.88
C LYS A 380 -14.44 25.72 -26.51
N ASP A 381 -13.36 25.19 -25.94
CA ASP A 381 -12.78 25.59 -24.66
C ASP A 381 -13.71 25.36 -23.45
N THR A 382 -14.79 24.58 -23.62
CA THR A 382 -15.66 24.16 -22.53
C THR A 382 -14.92 23.18 -21.64
N LEU A 383 -14.95 23.41 -20.32
CA LEU A 383 -14.36 22.49 -19.34
C LEU A 383 -15.17 21.20 -19.29
N ILE A 384 -14.50 20.06 -19.39
CA ILE A 384 -15.12 18.73 -19.34
C ILE A 384 -14.61 18.00 -18.11
N ILE A 385 -15.53 17.51 -17.28
CA ILE A 385 -15.25 16.79 -16.03
C ILE A 385 -15.71 15.34 -16.19
N PRO A 386 -14.81 14.40 -16.50
CA PRO A 386 -15.15 12.99 -16.54
C PRO A 386 -15.33 12.44 -15.11
N ASN A 387 -16.57 12.20 -14.68
CA ASN A 387 -16.85 11.54 -13.40
C ASN A 387 -16.61 10.02 -13.50
N LEU A 388 -15.37 9.56 -13.30
CA LEU A 388 -15.01 8.14 -13.30
C LEU A 388 -15.74 7.36 -12.20
N SER A 389 -16.06 8.01 -11.08
CA SER A 389 -16.86 7.40 -10.01
C SER A 389 -18.20 6.86 -10.52
N SER A 390 -18.83 7.55 -11.46
CA SER A 390 -20.13 7.15 -12.00
C SER A 390 -20.07 5.85 -12.81
N VAL A 391 -19.03 5.66 -13.62
CA VAL A 391 -18.88 4.47 -14.47
C VAL A 391 -18.34 3.28 -13.67
N LEU A 392 -17.49 3.52 -12.65
CA LEU A 392 -16.99 2.48 -11.74
C LEU A 392 -18.05 1.95 -10.74
N ASN A 393 -19.22 2.59 -10.69
CA ASN A 393 -20.36 2.20 -9.85
C ASN A 393 -21.67 2.08 -10.66
N GLU A 394 -21.60 2.01 -11.99
CA GLU A 394 -22.78 1.93 -12.85
C GLU A 394 -23.47 0.57 -12.70
N GLU A 395 -24.67 0.53 -12.11
CA GLU A 395 -25.40 -0.72 -11.82
C GLU A 395 -25.61 -1.62 -13.06
N SER A 396 -25.70 -1.03 -14.25
CA SER A 396 -25.84 -1.78 -15.51
C SER A 396 -24.58 -2.55 -15.92
N GLN A 397 -23.43 -2.22 -15.34
CA GLN A 397 -22.10 -2.71 -15.74
C GLN A 397 -21.43 -3.62 -14.70
N TRP A 398 -21.85 -3.56 -13.43
CA TRP A 398 -21.19 -4.26 -12.32
C TRP A 398 -22.15 -5.24 -11.64
N LYS A 399 -21.68 -6.46 -11.35
CA LYS A 399 -22.47 -7.49 -10.63
C LYS A 399 -22.80 -7.02 -9.21
N PHE A 400 -21.81 -6.44 -8.53
CA PHE A 400 -21.87 -5.93 -7.18
C PHE A 400 -21.29 -4.50 -7.15
N PRO A 401 -22.05 -3.47 -7.57
CA PRO A 401 -21.52 -2.10 -7.72
C PRO A 401 -21.19 -1.44 -6.37
N HIS A 402 -21.86 -1.83 -5.29
CA HIS A 402 -21.76 -1.17 -3.98
C HIS A 402 -21.02 -1.99 -2.91
N ASP A 403 -20.60 -3.21 -3.25
CA ASP A 403 -19.85 -4.08 -2.37
C ASP A 403 -18.43 -4.25 -2.90
N PHE A 404 -17.47 -4.48 -2.01
CA PHE A 404 -16.13 -4.93 -2.40
C PHE A 404 -16.18 -6.42 -2.73
N ASN A 405 -16.25 -6.76 -4.02
CA ASN A 405 -16.40 -8.14 -4.45
C ASN A 405 -15.55 -8.45 -5.70
N PRO A 406 -14.45 -9.23 -5.55
CA PRO A 406 -13.62 -9.66 -6.68
C PRO A 406 -14.40 -10.37 -7.81
N SER A 407 -15.57 -10.95 -7.53
CA SER A 407 -16.41 -11.62 -8.54
C SER A 407 -16.91 -10.67 -9.64
N ASN A 408 -16.83 -9.35 -9.44
CA ASN A 408 -17.02 -8.34 -10.49
C ASN A 408 -16.08 -8.55 -11.70
N PHE A 409 -14.93 -9.20 -11.49
CA PHE A 409 -13.89 -9.44 -12.49
C PHE A 409 -13.70 -10.93 -12.82
N LEU A 410 -14.67 -11.78 -12.49
CA LEU A 410 -14.63 -13.21 -12.78
C LEU A 410 -15.84 -13.62 -13.62
N ASN A 411 -15.64 -14.47 -14.63
CA ASN A 411 -16.73 -15.17 -15.31
C ASN A 411 -17.21 -16.38 -14.48
N ASP A 412 -18.19 -17.12 -15.01
CA ASP A 412 -18.79 -18.26 -14.31
C ASP A 412 -17.80 -19.44 -14.19
N GLU A 413 -16.77 -19.48 -15.04
CA GLU A 413 -15.66 -20.43 -15.02
C GLU A 413 -14.54 -20.04 -14.04
N GLY A 414 -14.61 -18.86 -13.42
CA GLY A 414 -13.59 -18.35 -12.50
C GLY A 414 -12.35 -17.76 -13.17
N GLU A 415 -12.41 -17.50 -14.48
CA GLU A 415 -11.36 -16.80 -15.22
C GLU A 415 -11.47 -15.29 -15.03
N PHE A 416 -10.33 -14.61 -15.05
CA PHE A 416 -10.28 -13.16 -14.96
C PHE A 416 -10.83 -12.50 -16.23
N VAL A 417 -11.83 -11.63 -16.06
CA VAL A 417 -12.43 -10.82 -17.12
C VAL A 417 -12.39 -9.36 -16.70
N LYS A 418 -12.01 -8.48 -17.63
CA LYS A 418 -11.98 -7.03 -17.41
C LYS A 418 -13.21 -6.38 -18.06
N PRO A 419 -14.22 -5.93 -17.29
CA PRO A 419 -15.36 -5.20 -17.83
C PRO A 419 -14.92 -3.92 -18.54
N GLU A 420 -15.66 -3.53 -19.58
CA GLU A 420 -15.35 -2.32 -20.34
C GLU A 420 -15.52 -1.03 -19.51
N ALA A 421 -16.46 -1.06 -18.55
CA ALA A 421 -16.67 0.00 -17.57
C ALA A 421 -15.48 0.19 -16.60
N PHE A 422 -14.53 -0.75 -16.56
CA PHE A 422 -13.33 -0.61 -15.76
C PHE A 422 -12.33 0.37 -16.37
N MET A 423 -12.46 1.64 -16.02
CA MET A 423 -11.61 2.73 -16.50
C MET A 423 -10.97 3.60 -15.40
N PRO A 424 -10.33 3.02 -14.37
CA PRO A 424 -9.66 3.81 -13.32
C PRO A 424 -8.48 4.64 -13.86
N PHE A 425 -7.97 4.29 -15.03
CA PHE A 425 -6.89 4.99 -15.73
C PHE A 425 -7.40 5.95 -16.83
N SER A 426 -8.71 6.25 -16.85
CA SER A 426 -9.40 6.92 -17.96
C SER A 426 -9.24 6.14 -19.28
N VAL A 427 -9.66 6.74 -20.40
CA VAL A 427 -9.58 6.15 -21.75
C VAL A 427 -9.17 7.21 -22.79
N GLY A 428 -8.88 6.76 -24.01
CA GLY A 428 -8.55 7.64 -25.13
C GLY A 428 -7.10 8.16 -25.13
N PRO A 429 -6.79 9.21 -25.91
CA PRO A 429 -5.42 9.71 -26.09
C PRO A 429 -4.76 10.21 -24.80
N ARG A 430 -5.57 10.54 -23.79
CA ARG A 430 -5.14 11.05 -22.48
C ARG A 430 -5.15 9.98 -21.39
N MET A 431 -5.40 8.71 -21.74
CA MET A 431 -5.30 7.60 -20.78
C MET A 431 -3.97 7.63 -20.02
N CYS A 432 -3.99 7.13 -18.78
CA CYS A 432 -2.85 7.20 -17.86
C CYS A 432 -1.56 6.75 -18.55
N LEU A 433 -0.53 7.60 -18.48
CA LEU A 433 0.78 7.32 -19.04
C LEU A 433 1.49 6.17 -18.29
N GLY A 434 1.24 6.08 -16.98
CA GLY A 434 1.88 5.12 -16.07
C GLY A 434 1.07 3.86 -15.81
N GLU A 435 0.01 3.56 -16.56
CA GLU A 435 -0.86 2.38 -16.30
C GLU A 435 -0.06 1.08 -16.18
N GLY A 436 0.87 0.83 -17.10
CA GLY A 436 1.68 -0.38 -17.07
C GLY A 436 2.54 -0.49 -15.81
N LEU A 437 3.08 0.63 -15.33
CA LEU A 437 3.97 0.66 -14.17
C LEU A 437 3.15 0.46 -12.90
N ALA A 438 2.03 1.19 -12.77
CA ALA A 438 1.11 1.04 -11.64
C ALA A 438 0.60 -0.40 -11.51
N ARG A 439 0.25 -1.08 -12.61
CA ARG A 439 -0.18 -2.49 -12.55
C ARG A 439 0.91 -3.43 -12.07
N MET A 440 2.16 -3.21 -12.49
CA MET A 440 3.31 -3.98 -12.01
C MET A 440 3.55 -3.74 -10.51
N GLU A 441 3.57 -2.48 -10.09
CA GLU A 441 3.74 -2.11 -8.68
C GLU A 441 2.66 -2.73 -7.80
N LEU A 442 1.38 -2.55 -8.15
CA LEU A 442 0.25 -3.09 -7.40
C LEU A 442 0.35 -4.61 -7.27
N PHE A 443 0.61 -5.31 -8.38
CA PHE A 443 0.73 -6.76 -8.38
C PHE A 443 1.90 -7.25 -7.52
N LEU A 444 3.12 -6.76 -7.78
CA LEU A 444 4.33 -7.24 -7.10
C LEU A 444 4.31 -6.91 -5.61
N ILE A 445 3.83 -5.72 -5.22
CA ILE A 445 3.69 -5.33 -3.82
C ILE A 445 2.63 -6.19 -3.12
N LEU A 446 1.42 -6.27 -3.67
CA LEU A 446 0.32 -6.99 -3.01
C LEU A 446 0.60 -8.49 -2.90
N VAL A 447 1.07 -9.13 -3.97
CA VAL A 447 1.38 -10.57 -3.96
C VAL A 447 2.51 -10.88 -2.97
N THR A 448 3.61 -10.11 -3.00
CA THR A 448 4.74 -10.35 -2.09
C THR A 448 4.35 -10.16 -0.63
N LEU A 449 3.56 -9.12 -0.34
CA LEU A 449 3.12 -8.86 1.02
C LEU A 449 2.08 -9.90 1.50
N LEU A 450 1.12 -10.30 0.67
CA LEU A 450 0.12 -11.31 1.02
C LEU A 450 0.72 -12.69 1.21
N HIS A 451 1.74 -13.06 0.42
CA HIS A 451 2.45 -14.33 0.59
C HIS A 451 3.17 -14.43 1.94
N ARG A 452 3.56 -13.30 2.53
CA ARG A 452 4.42 -13.26 3.72
C ARG A 452 3.71 -12.85 5.00
N PHE A 453 2.63 -12.07 4.91
CA PHE A 453 1.93 -11.51 6.06
C PHE A 453 0.43 -11.73 5.96
N GLN A 454 -0.19 -11.90 7.13
CA GLN A 454 -1.63 -11.82 7.28
C GLN A 454 -1.99 -10.45 7.83
N PHE A 455 -2.84 -9.69 7.15
CA PHE A 455 -3.25 -8.33 7.51
C PHE A 455 -4.55 -8.34 8.28
N ILE A 456 -4.54 -7.75 9.48
CA ILE A 456 -5.64 -7.83 10.45
C ILE A 456 -6.03 -6.43 10.89
N TRP A 457 -7.34 -6.18 10.95
CA TRP A 457 -7.88 -4.97 11.56
C TRP A 457 -7.68 -5.01 13.09
N PRO A 458 -7.08 -3.98 13.72
CA PRO A 458 -6.82 -3.99 15.16
C PRO A 458 -8.12 -4.05 15.98
N GLU A 459 -8.16 -4.83 17.05
CA GLU A 459 -9.33 -4.94 17.94
C GLU A 459 -9.70 -3.58 18.59
N ASP A 460 -8.69 -2.76 18.89
CA ASP A 460 -8.83 -1.40 19.41
C ASP A 460 -9.10 -0.34 18.33
N GLY A 461 -9.14 -0.76 17.05
CA GLY A 461 -9.31 0.12 15.89
C GLY A 461 -10.73 0.64 15.66
N GLY A 462 -11.73 0.10 16.38
CA GLY A 462 -13.14 0.47 16.21
C GLY A 462 -13.72 -0.03 14.88
N VAL A 463 -14.79 0.62 14.41
CA VAL A 463 -15.41 0.30 13.11
C VAL A 463 -14.58 0.94 11.99
N PRO A 464 -14.19 0.19 10.94
CA PRO A 464 -13.49 0.74 9.78
C PRO A 464 -14.28 1.88 9.11
N ASP A 465 -13.62 3.00 8.86
CA ASP A 465 -14.20 4.14 8.14
C ASP A 465 -13.68 4.18 6.70
N TYR A 466 -14.55 3.82 5.76
CA TYR A 466 -14.26 3.82 4.32
C TYR A 466 -14.48 5.18 3.66
N THR A 467 -14.86 6.23 4.40
CA THR A 467 -15.05 7.56 3.85
C THR A 467 -13.71 8.13 3.40
N PRO A 468 -13.50 8.39 2.09
CA PRO A 468 -12.23 8.90 1.61
C PRO A 468 -12.10 10.39 1.90
N VAL A 469 -10.86 10.84 2.07
CA VAL A 469 -10.49 12.25 2.03
C VAL A 469 -10.38 12.68 0.57
N PHE A 470 -11.18 13.67 0.18
CA PHE A 470 -11.22 14.19 -1.19
C PHE A 470 -10.06 15.14 -1.48
N GLY A 471 -9.55 15.07 -2.71
CA GLY A 471 -8.50 15.91 -3.28
C GLY A 471 -8.40 15.68 -4.79
N VAL A 472 -7.20 15.83 -5.36
CA VAL A 472 -6.91 15.30 -6.72
C VAL A 472 -7.10 13.79 -6.75
N THR A 473 -6.65 13.12 -5.69
CA THR A 473 -6.84 11.70 -5.44
C THR A 473 -7.77 11.47 -4.24
N LEU A 474 -8.40 10.30 -4.18
CA LEU A 474 -9.06 9.81 -2.96
C LEU A 474 -8.04 9.07 -2.10
N THR A 475 -7.94 9.49 -0.84
CA THR A 475 -7.05 8.87 0.15
C THR A 475 -7.90 8.32 1.30
N PRO A 476 -7.68 7.07 1.75
CA PRO A 476 -8.28 6.59 2.99
C PRO A 476 -7.92 7.49 4.18
N LYS A 477 -8.83 7.62 5.15
CA LYS A 477 -8.47 8.24 6.43
C LYS A 477 -7.34 7.44 7.11
N PRO A 478 -6.51 8.06 7.96
CA PRO A 478 -5.52 7.33 8.73
C PRO A 478 -6.16 6.15 9.46
N TYR A 479 -5.58 4.96 9.29
CA TYR A 479 -6.00 3.74 9.97
C TYR A 479 -4.76 2.98 10.43
N LYS A 480 -4.94 2.03 11.34
CA LYS A 480 -3.87 1.13 11.76
C LYS A 480 -4.18 -0.29 11.30
N LEU A 481 -3.14 -1.08 11.11
CA LEU A 481 -3.26 -2.51 10.86
C LEU A 481 -2.21 -3.30 11.63
N ILE A 482 -2.49 -4.58 11.87
CA ILE A 482 -1.58 -5.57 12.45
C ILE A 482 -1.24 -6.56 11.35
N TYR A 483 0.02 -7.01 11.31
CA TYR A 483 0.51 -7.92 10.29
C TYR A 483 1.47 -8.97 10.89
N PRO A 484 0.97 -10.05 11.50
CA PRO A 484 1.81 -11.20 11.80
C PRO A 484 2.38 -11.81 10.50
N LEU A 485 3.55 -12.42 10.61
CA LEU A 485 4.06 -13.31 9.56
C LEU A 485 3.09 -14.47 9.38
N VAL A 486 2.84 -14.86 8.12
CA VAL A 486 2.16 -16.12 7.84
C VAL A 486 3.10 -17.22 8.33
N THR A 487 2.72 -17.89 9.41
CA THR A 487 3.41 -19.12 9.81
C THR A 487 3.10 -20.14 8.73
N CYS A 488 4.15 -20.66 8.09
CA CYS A 488 4.06 -21.74 7.11
C CYS A 488 2.99 -22.74 7.57
N SER A 489 2.02 -23.05 6.72
CA SER A 489 0.79 -23.81 7.02
C SER A 489 1.04 -25.18 7.67
N ILE A 490 2.29 -25.65 7.66
CA ILE A 490 2.78 -26.80 8.42
C ILE A 490 2.72 -26.55 9.93
N LEU A 491 3.08 -25.36 10.42
CA LEU A 491 3.04 -24.99 11.83
C LEU A 491 1.61 -24.75 12.33
N SER A 492 0.74 -24.15 11.51
CA SER A 492 -0.68 -24.01 11.87
C SER A 492 -1.41 -25.35 11.88
N ALA A 493 -1.10 -26.26 10.95
CA ALA A 493 -1.58 -27.64 10.96
C ALA A 493 -1.05 -28.43 12.16
N LEU A 494 0.22 -28.25 12.55
CA LEU A 494 0.80 -28.86 13.76
C LEU A 494 0.23 -28.30 15.06
N LEU A 495 -0.22 -27.04 15.08
CA LEU A 495 -0.86 -26.39 16.22
C LEU A 495 -2.36 -26.66 16.33
N GLN A 496 -3.02 -27.06 15.23
CA GLN A 496 -4.43 -27.46 15.21
C GLN A 496 -4.67 -28.94 15.55
N GLU A 497 -3.61 -29.75 15.67
CA GLU A 497 -3.66 -31.13 16.17
C GLU A 497 -3.54 -31.14 17.70
N PRO A 498 -4.64 -31.34 18.47
CA PRO A 498 -4.64 -31.26 19.93
C PRO A 498 -3.74 -32.32 20.60
N ALA A 499 -3.26 -33.32 19.85
CA ALA A 499 -2.41 -34.39 20.36
C ALA A 499 -0.90 -34.08 20.29
N VAL A 500 -0.45 -33.13 19.48
CA VAL A 500 1.00 -32.87 19.27
C VAL A 500 1.48 -31.60 19.98
N GLY A 501 0.61 -30.60 20.14
CA GLY A 501 0.92 -29.35 20.84
C GLY A 501 1.29 -29.52 22.32
N ALA A 502 0.68 -30.51 23.01
CA ALA A 502 0.96 -30.75 24.42
C ALA A 502 2.38 -31.32 24.67
N VAL A 503 2.90 -32.13 23.75
CA VAL A 503 4.19 -32.81 23.93
C VAL A 503 5.36 -31.87 23.64
N HIS A 504 5.23 -30.96 22.66
CA HIS A 504 6.26 -29.97 22.37
C HIS A 504 6.27 -28.76 23.29
N LEU A 505 5.11 -28.31 23.79
CA LEU A 505 5.07 -27.22 24.79
C LEU A 505 5.67 -27.66 26.14
N LEU A 506 5.50 -28.93 26.53
CA LEU A 506 6.17 -29.50 27.71
C LEU A 506 7.68 -29.64 27.52
N GLN A 507 8.16 -29.96 26.31
CA GLN A 507 9.61 -30.06 26.04
C GLN A 507 10.31 -28.70 25.91
N LEU A 508 9.62 -27.66 25.43
CA LEU A 508 10.18 -26.30 25.35
C LEU A 508 10.09 -25.54 26.68
N GLY A 509 9.07 -25.79 27.50
CA GLY A 509 8.92 -25.17 28.83
C GLY A 509 9.93 -25.63 29.88
N LEU A 510 10.60 -26.78 29.67
CA LEU A 510 11.63 -27.32 30.56
C LEU A 510 13.02 -26.68 30.35
N PHE A 511 13.21 -25.88 29.31
CA PHE A 511 14.50 -25.22 29.00
C PHE A 511 14.67 -23.81 29.61
N LEU A 512 13.63 -23.24 30.21
CA LEU A 512 13.64 -21.85 30.70
C LEU A 512 13.43 -21.70 32.22
N LEU A 513 13.52 -22.78 32.99
CA LEU A 513 13.48 -22.69 34.45
C LEU A 513 14.90 -22.53 35.00
N GLU A 514 15.16 -21.34 35.56
CA GLU A 514 16.34 -21.03 36.35
C GLU A 514 16.52 -22.08 37.49
N PRO A 515 17.76 -22.46 37.89
CA PRO A 515 18.02 -23.51 38.90
C PRO A 515 17.43 -23.24 40.29
N THR A 516 16.87 -22.06 40.51
CA THR A 516 16.29 -21.58 41.76
C THR A 516 14.87 -22.14 42.01
N VAL A 517 14.10 -22.43 40.95
CA VAL A 517 12.68 -22.86 41.07
C VAL A 517 12.54 -24.35 41.43
N LEU A 518 13.50 -25.18 41.01
CA LEU A 518 13.51 -26.61 41.33
C LEU A 518 13.82 -26.90 42.81
N ARG A 519 14.48 -25.98 43.53
CA ARG A 519 14.72 -26.11 44.98
C ARG A 519 13.46 -25.90 45.82
N THR A 520 12.49 -25.13 45.33
CA THR A 520 11.29 -24.78 46.08
C THR A 520 10.23 -25.88 46.01
N LEU A 521 10.17 -26.61 44.89
CA LEU A 521 9.22 -27.71 44.69
C LEU A 521 9.62 -29.01 45.43
N ALA A 522 10.90 -29.21 45.71
CA ALA A 522 11.37 -30.35 46.52
C ALA A 522 11.06 -30.21 48.03
N LEU A 523 10.76 -29.01 48.52
CA LEU A 523 10.41 -28.75 49.92
C LEU A 523 8.91 -28.97 50.24
N TRP A 524 8.08 -29.25 49.23
CA TRP A 524 6.62 -29.35 49.37
C TRP A 524 6.03 -30.75 49.08
N GLY A 525 6.86 -31.80 49.16
CA GLY A 525 6.41 -33.19 49.39
C GLY A 525 5.33 -33.74 48.45
N TRP A 526 5.60 -33.77 47.15
CA TRP A 526 4.66 -34.36 46.17
C TRP A 526 5.08 -35.79 45.80
N ASP A 527 4.17 -36.75 46.02
CA ASP A 527 4.31 -38.19 45.75
C ASP A 527 3.47 -38.59 44.51
N PRO A 528 4.03 -39.21 43.45
CA PRO A 528 3.32 -39.51 42.23
C PRO A 528 2.74 -40.93 42.22
N GLN A 529 1.78 -41.23 43.12
CA GLN A 529 0.86 -42.36 42.93
C GLN A 529 -0.57 -41.93 43.29
N GLY A 530 -1.36 -41.58 42.26
CA GLY A 530 -2.71 -41.03 42.40
C GLY A 530 -3.77 -42.03 42.90
N PRO A 531 -4.96 -41.55 43.34
CA PRO A 531 -6.04 -42.43 43.78
C PRO A 531 -7.03 -42.79 42.64
N LYS A 532 -7.60 -44.00 42.79
CA LYS A 532 -8.47 -44.75 41.86
C LYS A 532 -9.89 -44.20 41.73
N LEU A 533 -10.49 -44.48 40.57
CA LEU A 533 -11.91 -44.28 40.20
C LEU A 533 -12.92 -44.94 41.17
N MET A 534 -14.09 -44.29 41.31
CA MET A 534 -15.37 -44.90 41.67
C MET A 534 -16.50 -44.36 40.78
N SER A 535 -17.41 -45.26 40.40
CA SER A 535 -18.49 -45.16 39.42
C SER A 535 -19.88 -44.91 40.01
N GLY A 536 -20.80 -44.36 39.21
CA GLY A 536 -22.27 -44.31 39.42
C GLY A 536 -22.82 -42.91 39.10
N GLY A 537 -23.88 -42.65 38.34
CA GLY A 537 -25.05 -43.40 37.90
C GLY A 537 -26.28 -42.51 38.16
N GLY A 538 -27.11 -42.19 37.15
CA GLY A 538 -28.46 -41.62 37.38
C GLY A 538 -28.92 -40.42 36.52
N THR A 539 -29.68 -40.73 35.46
CA THR A 539 -30.93 -40.13 34.92
C THR A 539 -31.43 -38.72 35.35
N GLY A 540 -31.95 -37.92 34.39
CA GLY A 540 -33.05 -36.96 34.65
C GLY A 540 -33.23 -35.80 33.64
N TYR A 541 -34.49 -35.58 33.20
CA TYR A 541 -35.02 -34.66 32.16
C TYR A 541 -34.90 -33.12 32.40
N SER A 542 -34.76 -32.39 31.28
CA SER A 542 -35.15 -30.99 30.83
C SER A 542 -36.30 -30.20 31.55
N PRO A 543 -36.69 -28.92 31.25
CA PRO A 543 -36.07 -27.72 30.58
C PRO A 543 -36.36 -26.29 31.22
N ILE A 544 -35.75 -25.23 30.63
CA ILE A 544 -36.28 -23.83 30.38
C ILE A 544 -36.25 -22.69 31.47
N GLN A 545 -35.46 -21.65 31.11
CA GLN A 545 -35.64 -20.17 31.18
C GLN A 545 -35.60 -19.31 32.48
N LYS A 546 -34.71 -18.28 32.39
CA LYS A 546 -34.92 -16.81 32.52
C LYS A 546 -34.46 -16.03 33.79
N ILE A 547 -33.61 -15.03 33.50
CA ILE A 547 -33.55 -13.63 33.99
C ILE A 547 -32.56 -13.25 35.13
N HIS A 548 -31.63 -12.35 34.74
CA HIS A 548 -30.90 -11.28 35.48
C HIS A 548 -31.53 -10.81 36.82
N LYS A 549 -30.82 -10.40 37.89
CA LYS A 549 -29.78 -9.35 38.03
C LYS A 549 -29.30 -9.28 39.50
N GLN A 550 -27.99 -9.03 39.74
CA GLN A 550 -27.30 -8.32 40.86
C GLN A 550 -27.82 -8.51 42.33
N SER A 551 -27.03 -8.98 43.31
CA SER A 551 -25.81 -8.36 43.85
C SER A 551 -25.13 -9.27 44.92
N ALA A 552 -23.82 -9.03 45.13
CA ALA A 552 -22.71 -9.73 45.81
C ALA A 552 -22.92 -10.15 47.30
N PRO A 553 -21.96 -10.82 48.04
CA PRO A 553 -20.51 -11.01 47.77
C PRO A 553 -19.89 -12.40 48.14
N THR A 554 -18.55 -12.48 47.93
CA THR A 554 -17.51 -13.42 48.39
C THR A 554 -17.12 -14.64 47.53
N SER A 555 -15.92 -14.59 46.94
CA SER A 555 -14.79 -15.56 47.10
C SER A 555 -13.77 -15.45 45.95
N ASP A 556 -12.55 -15.04 46.30
CA ASP A 556 -11.21 -15.23 45.68
C ASP A 556 -11.02 -15.38 44.15
N PRO A 557 -10.10 -14.61 43.53
CA PRO A 557 -9.68 -14.82 42.15
C PRO A 557 -8.71 -16.01 41.99
N PRO A 558 -8.71 -16.68 40.81
CA PRO A 558 -7.83 -17.81 40.54
C PRO A 558 -6.34 -17.41 40.55
N PHE A 559 -5.54 -18.28 41.15
CA PHE A 559 -4.10 -18.17 41.45
C PHE A 559 -3.20 -17.69 40.27
N TRP A 560 -3.66 -17.84 39.02
CA TRP A 560 -2.95 -17.38 37.82
C TRP A 560 -2.96 -15.86 37.62
N LEU A 561 -3.95 -15.13 38.15
CA LEU A 561 -4.00 -13.66 38.08
C LEU A 561 -3.05 -12.98 39.07
N CYS A 562 -2.72 -13.62 40.21
CA CYS A 562 -1.71 -13.10 41.13
C CYS A 562 -0.28 -13.25 40.59
N LEU A 563 -0.01 -14.27 39.77
CA LEU A 563 1.32 -14.51 39.18
C LEU A 563 1.67 -13.47 38.10
N LEU A 564 0.68 -13.00 37.33
CA LEU A 564 0.86 -11.95 36.32
C LEU A 564 1.06 -10.56 36.93
N HIS A 565 0.38 -10.25 38.04
CA HIS A 565 0.56 -8.96 38.73
C HIS A 565 1.91 -8.85 39.48
N SER A 566 2.48 -9.95 39.96
CA SER A 566 3.83 -9.94 40.55
C SER A 566 4.95 -9.81 39.51
N LEU A 567 4.74 -10.31 38.28
CA LEU A 567 5.72 -10.19 37.19
C LEU A 567 5.69 -8.82 36.49
N CYS A 568 4.56 -8.11 36.49
CA CYS A 568 4.49 -6.74 35.97
C CYS A 568 4.98 -5.66 36.97
N ALA A 569 5.07 -5.95 38.27
CA ALA A 569 5.49 -4.98 39.28
C ALA A 569 7.02 -4.87 39.49
N GLN A 570 7.84 -5.70 38.83
CA GLN A 570 9.31 -5.64 38.93
C GLN A 570 10.00 -4.96 37.73
N GLY A 571 9.24 -4.32 36.83
CA GLY A 571 9.77 -3.69 35.61
C GLY A 571 9.87 -2.17 35.60
N THR A 572 9.59 -1.46 36.69
CA THR A 572 9.58 0.02 36.70
C THR A 572 9.97 0.62 38.05
N VAL A 573 11.28 0.81 38.33
CA VAL A 573 11.85 1.96 39.09
C VAL A 573 13.36 2.07 38.81
N HIS A 574 13.77 2.97 37.90
CA HIS A 574 14.68 4.10 38.19
C HIS A 574 15.11 4.84 36.90
N GLN A 575 14.48 6.00 36.67
CA GLN A 575 15.15 7.15 36.03
C GLN A 575 16.01 7.85 37.07
N GLY A 576 17.18 8.35 36.65
CA GLY A 576 18.01 9.23 37.48
C GLY A 576 19.27 9.75 36.79
N ARG A 577 19.13 10.91 36.13
CA ARG A 577 20.13 11.98 35.87
C ARG A 577 21.14 11.86 34.73
N VAL A 578 20.81 12.67 33.71
CA VAL A 578 21.64 13.59 32.91
C VAL A 578 22.99 14.00 33.53
N GLN A 579 24.08 13.83 32.77
CA GLN A 579 25.18 14.81 32.63
C GLN A 579 25.92 14.60 31.29
N THR A 580 26.24 15.72 30.66
CA THR A 580 26.79 15.97 29.31
C THR A 580 28.27 15.58 29.10
N PRO A 581 28.79 15.60 27.84
CA PRO A 581 30.00 14.87 27.43
C PRO A 581 31.30 15.71 27.54
N ILE A 582 32.43 15.03 27.76
CA ILE A 582 33.79 15.58 27.55
C ILE A 582 34.64 14.55 26.79
N GLN A 583 35.51 15.11 25.93
CA GLN A 583 36.27 14.57 24.80
C GLN A 583 37.40 13.55 25.11
N ALA A 584 37.60 12.65 24.13
CA ALA A 584 38.90 12.19 23.54
C ALA A 584 39.92 11.37 24.38
N PRO A 585 40.96 10.75 23.77
CA PRO A 585 41.02 9.94 22.54
C PRO A 585 41.82 8.61 22.71
N HIS A 586 41.90 7.87 21.60
CA HIS A 586 42.71 6.69 21.27
C HIS A 586 44.15 6.59 21.84
N SER A 587 44.54 5.37 22.20
CA SER A 587 45.88 4.76 22.02
C SER A 587 45.72 3.21 22.07
N THR A 588 45.87 2.46 20.98
CA THR A 588 47.07 1.90 20.32
C THR A 588 47.93 0.92 21.14
N HIS A 589 47.79 -0.36 20.76
CA HIS A 589 48.80 -1.42 20.57
C HIS A 589 48.72 -2.71 21.42
N PRO A 590 49.06 -3.87 20.80
CA PRO A 590 48.61 -5.22 21.15
C PRO A 590 49.71 -6.05 21.82
N LEU A 591 49.35 -7.13 22.52
CA LEU A 591 50.30 -8.17 22.91
C LEU A 591 49.70 -9.58 22.72
N GLU A 592 50.47 -10.38 21.98
CA GLU A 592 50.29 -11.79 21.62
C GLU A 592 51.07 -12.70 22.62
N PRO A 593 51.08 -14.05 22.50
CA PRO A 593 50.62 -14.98 23.52
C PRO A 593 51.73 -15.70 24.32
N VAL A 594 51.37 -16.33 25.45
CA VAL A 594 52.26 -17.20 26.25
C VAL A 594 51.72 -18.64 26.27
N PRO A 595 52.54 -19.67 25.95
CA PRO A 595 52.10 -21.08 25.95
C PRO A 595 52.36 -21.75 27.31
N ILE A 596 51.45 -22.64 27.74
CA ILE A 596 51.65 -23.48 28.94
C ILE A 596 51.63 -24.98 28.57
N LYS A 597 52.60 -25.67 29.17
CA LYS A 597 53.09 -27.03 28.99
C LYS A 597 52.07 -28.14 29.31
N GLN A 598 52.24 -29.26 28.59
CA GLN A 598 51.63 -30.57 28.85
C GLN A 598 52.18 -31.23 30.12
N ILE A 599 51.30 -31.94 30.85
CA ILE A 599 51.64 -32.95 31.87
C ILE A 599 51.04 -34.30 31.41
N PRO A 600 51.77 -35.42 31.44
CA PRO A 600 51.33 -36.71 30.90
C PRO A 600 50.68 -37.62 31.96
N GLY A 601 49.66 -38.39 31.54
CA GLY A 601 49.28 -39.66 32.17
C GLY A 601 47.92 -39.69 32.88
N SER A 602 46.85 -39.96 32.14
CA SER A 602 45.82 -40.91 32.57
C SER A 602 45.09 -41.46 31.34
N GLN A 603 45.08 -42.79 31.20
CA GLN A 603 44.30 -43.48 30.18
C GLN A 603 42.82 -43.37 30.56
N THR A 604 42.03 -42.66 29.76
CA THR A 604 40.57 -42.71 29.80
C THR A 604 40.07 -43.20 28.45
N ALA A 605 39.24 -44.23 28.48
CA ALA A 605 38.55 -44.75 27.30
C ALA A 605 37.77 -43.63 26.63
N ALA A 606 37.94 -43.47 25.31
CA ALA A 606 37.36 -42.38 24.54
C ALA A 606 35.82 -42.48 24.52
N PHE A 607 35.16 -41.55 25.19
CA PHE A 607 33.73 -41.29 25.00
C PHE A 607 33.53 -40.38 23.78
N PRO A 608 32.52 -40.63 22.93
CA PRO A 608 32.26 -39.81 21.75
C PRO A 608 31.94 -38.37 22.16
N THR A 609 32.66 -37.41 21.58
CA THR A 609 32.43 -35.98 21.80
C THR A 609 31.11 -35.55 21.13
N VAL A 610 30.44 -34.52 21.66
CA VAL A 610 29.18 -33.97 21.14
C VAL A 610 29.15 -33.78 19.61
N PRO A 611 30.24 -33.34 18.94
CA PRO A 611 30.28 -33.26 17.48
C PRO A 611 30.10 -34.62 16.78
N SER A 612 30.62 -35.72 17.35
CA SER A 612 30.48 -37.07 16.78
C SER A 612 29.07 -37.65 16.91
N ILE A 613 28.31 -37.21 17.92
CA ILE A 613 26.89 -37.56 18.08
C ILE A 613 26.05 -36.76 17.08
N ILE A 614 26.33 -35.46 16.92
CA ILE A 614 25.66 -34.61 15.92
C ILE A 614 25.91 -35.15 14.50
N GLN A 615 27.14 -35.54 14.19
CA GLN A 615 27.51 -36.08 12.88
C GLN A 615 26.84 -37.44 12.61
N ARG A 616 26.61 -38.24 13.65
CA ARG A 616 25.87 -39.51 13.54
C ARG A 616 24.38 -39.30 13.34
N CYS A 617 23.77 -38.34 14.06
CA CYS A 617 22.38 -37.95 13.85
C CYS A 617 22.17 -37.35 12.45
N GLN A 618 23.11 -36.54 11.95
CA GLN A 618 23.04 -35.96 10.61
C GLN A 618 23.08 -37.06 9.53
N LYS A 619 23.96 -38.06 9.69
CA LYS A 619 24.07 -39.19 8.76
C LYS A 619 22.82 -40.06 8.73
N GLU A 620 22.19 -40.30 9.88
CA GLU A 620 20.94 -41.08 9.95
C GLU A 620 19.73 -40.30 9.39
N ILE A 621 19.73 -38.97 9.50
CA ILE A 621 18.73 -38.10 8.85
C ILE A 621 18.92 -38.11 7.33
N ASP A 622 20.16 -38.03 6.84
CA ASP A 622 20.47 -38.04 5.42
C ASP A 622 20.14 -39.41 4.77
N GLU A 623 20.32 -40.53 5.48
CA GLU A 623 19.90 -41.87 5.01
C GLU A 623 18.37 -41.99 4.87
N VAL A 624 17.61 -41.41 5.81
CA VAL A 624 16.13 -41.38 5.76
C VAL A 624 15.61 -40.47 4.64
N LEU A 625 16.32 -39.39 4.34
CA LEU A 625 15.99 -38.49 3.22
C LEU A 625 16.42 -39.08 1.87
N GLY A 626 17.49 -39.90 1.82
CA GLY A 626 17.93 -40.64 0.64
C GLY A 626 16.92 -41.71 0.19
N GLU A 627 16.30 -42.44 1.12
CA GLU A 627 15.28 -43.46 0.80
C GLU A 627 13.99 -42.84 0.23
N LYS A 628 13.68 -41.57 0.53
CA LYS A 628 12.55 -40.81 -0.05
C LYS A 628 12.71 -40.53 -1.55
N ALA A 629 13.94 -40.48 -2.07
CA ALA A 629 14.22 -40.14 -3.46
C ALA A 629 13.96 -41.31 -4.44
N GLN A 630 13.83 -42.55 -3.94
CA GLN A 630 13.66 -43.76 -4.77
C GLN A 630 12.23 -44.32 -4.81
N ALA A 631 11.26 -43.75 -4.08
CA ALA A 631 9.89 -44.25 -4.05
C ALA A 631 9.01 -43.66 -5.18
N SER A 632 8.42 -44.55 -5.98
CA SER A 632 7.57 -44.22 -7.12
C SER A 632 6.23 -43.58 -6.72
N PHE A 633 5.59 -42.90 -7.67
CA PHE A 633 4.45 -42.01 -7.49
C PHE A 633 3.21 -42.70 -6.86
N GLU A 634 3.04 -44.01 -7.00
CA GLU A 634 1.87 -44.74 -6.48
C GLU A 634 1.94 -45.16 -5.01
N ASP A 635 3.13 -45.18 -4.38
CA ASP A 635 3.28 -45.63 -2.98
C ASP A 635 3.01 -44.53 -1.92
N ARG A 636 2.84 -43.27 -2.33
CA ARG A 636 2.74 -42.12 -1.39
C ARG A 636 1.39 -41.97 -0.68
N HIS A 637 0.38 -42.77 -1.03
CA HIS A 637 -0.98 -42.64 -0.48
C HIS A 637 -1.39 -43.72 0.53
N ARG A 638 -0.46 -44.56 1.00
CA ARG A 638 -0.77 -45.47 2.13
C ARG A 638 -0.12 -44.96 3.42
N MET A 639 -0.92 -44.97 4.49
CA MET A 639 -0.63 -44.51 5.85
C MET A 639 0.25 -45.43 6.77
N PRO A 640 1.04 -46.45 6.36
CA PRO A 640 1.86 -47.20 7.32
C PRO A 640 3.23 -46.56 7.65
N TYR A 641 3.70 -45.55 6.93
CA TYR A 641 5.08 -45.03 7.11
C TYR A 641 5.25 -44.09 8.31
N THR A 642 4.20 -43.37 8.72
CA THR A 642 4.24 -42.44 9.86
C THR A 642 4.44 -43.18 11.18
N GLN A 643 3.87 -44.39 11.32
CA GLN A 643 4.02 -45.22 12.52
C GLN A 643 5.40 -45.87 12.62
N ALA A 644 6.00 -46.28 11.50
CA ALA A 644 7.37 -46.80 11.47
C ALA A 644 8.42 -45.72 11.85
N MET A 645 8.16 -44.47 11.46
CA MET A 645 9.01 -43.31 11.78
C MET A 645 8.93 -42.94 13.27
N ILE A 646 7.73 -42.93 13.84
CA ILE A 646 7.50 -42.73 15.30
C ILE A 646 8.20 -43.84 16.10
N HIS A 647 8.11 -45.09 15.66
CA HIS A 647 8.70 -46.23 16.36
C HIS A 647 10.24 -46.27 16.28
N LYS A 648 10.84 -45.70 15.21
CA LYS A 648 12.30 -45.54 15.08
C LYS A 648 12.82 -44.38 15.94
N VAL A 649 12.12 -43.24 15.98
CA VAL A 649 12.47 -42.08 16.83
C VAL A 649 12.36 -42.41 18.33
N GLN A 650 11.36 -43.22 18.72
CA GLN A 650 11.23 -43.75 20.08
C GLN A 650 12.35 -44.74 20.46
N ARG A 651 12.98 -45.40 19.50
CA ARG A 651 14.11 -46.31 19.75
C ARG A 651 15.41 -45.56 20.07
N VAL A 652 15.64 -44.43 19.39
CA VAL A 652 16.83 -43.57 19.58
C VAL A 652 16.79 -42.85 20.93
N THR A 653 15.60 -42.42 21.35
CA THR A 653 15.41 -41.70 22.63
C THR A 653 15.51 -42.60 23.86
N ASN A 654 15.20 -43.90 23.74
CA ASN A 654 15.27 -44.87 24.85
C ASN A 654 16.67 -45.50 25.06
N THR A 655 17.66 -45.19 24.23
CA THR A 655 19.02 -45.76 24.32
C THR A 655 20.04 -44.89 25.05
N VAL A 656 19.66 -43.74 25.62
CA VAL A 656 20.56 -42.89 26.41
C VAL A 656 20.35 -43.13 27.91
N PRO A 657 21.27 -43.77 28.64
CA PRO A 657 21.10 -44.01 30.08
C PRO A 657 21.25 -42.72 30.88
N LEU A 658 20.32 -42.48 31.83
CA LEU A 658 20.35 -41.37 32.80
C LEU A 658 21.60 -41.35 33.73
N SER A 659 22.45 -42.37 33.69
CA SER A 659 23.66 -42.49 34.51
C SER A 659 24.83 -41.60 34.05
N LEU A 660 24.72 -40.88 32.93
CA LEU A 660 25.75 -39.95 32.44
C LEU A 660 25.70 -38.55 33.07
N PHE A 661 24.65 -38.23 33.85
CA PHE A 661 24.47 -36.88 34.43
C PHE A 661 24.93 -36.74 35.90
N HIS A 662 25.50 -37.79 36.52
CA HIS A 662 25.93 -37.76 37.92
C HIS A 662 27.45 -37.70 38.15
N ALA A 663 28.27 -37.53 37.10
CA ALA A 663 29.73 -37.50 37.22
C ALA A 663 30.39 -36.12 37.05
N THR A 664 29.64 -35.05 36.78
CA THR A 664 30.21 -33.71 36.48
C THR A 664 29.98 -32.65 37.56
N THR A 665 29.48 -33.02 38.75
CA THR A 665 29.24 -32.07 39.86
C THR A 665 30.22 -32.20 41.04
N LYS A 666 31.35 -32.92 40.90
CA LYS A 666 32.33 -33.06 41.99
C LYS A 666 33.69 -32.37 41.83
N ASP A 667 34.03 -31.81 40.67
CA ASP A 667 35.34 -31.16 40.45
C ASP A 667 35.28 -29.62 40.36
N THR A 668 34.38 -28.99 41.12
CA THR A 668 34.39 -27.51 41.28
C THR A 668 34.24 -27.09 42.74
N GLN A 669 34.96 -27.78 43.62
CA GLN A 669 35.34 -27.29 44.93
C GLN A 669 36.86 -27.45 45.09
N LEU A 670 37.63 -26.54 44.48
CA LEU A 670 38.99 -26.10 44.87
C LEU A 670 39.64 -25.38 43.68
N MET A 671 39.39 -24.07 43.56
CA MET A 671 40.35 -23.01 43.24
C MET A 671 39.65 -21.64 43.31
#